data_AF-A0AAV1EGL9-F1
#
_entry.id   AF-A0AAV1EGL9-F1
#
_cell.length_a   1.000
_cell.length_b   1.000
_cell.length_c   1.000
_cell.angle_alpha   90.00
_cell.angle_beta   90.00
_cell.angle_gamma   90.00
#
_symmetry.space_group_name_H-M   'P 1'
#
loop_
_entity.id
_entity.type
_entity.pdbx_description
1 polymer ?
#
loop_
_entity_poly.entity_id
_entity_poly.type
_entity_poly.pdbx_seq_one_letter_code
_entity_poly.pdbx_strand_id
1 'polypeptide(L)'
;MNTSTCIGGLSTIKPYRNRILASCKHSSIFESPVLKFDCLVNDNLSTFPPNLNGFHDYLSNGMVFFRNVHNVNRGSFCKPHPFSGQSRVLLGCPVYKSSERFTSGVVHVASDTRNLSTSVDTRINQNGFEKIYVRGNLNVKPLVIETIEEAHNVMENGNTDDSTGEYGVEVRESSNVNKDEAINKDLAGSCFLKSICERELSEVEKEAWKLLRGSVLNYCGHPVGTVAAADPAETSPLNYDQVFVRDFVPSALAFLLNGEGDIVKNFLLHTLQLQSWEKTVDCYSPGQGLMPASFKVKTMSLEGRNGELEDILDPDFGESAVGRVAPVDSCLWWIILLRAYGKITGDNSLQERVEVQTGIRLILNLCLTHGFDMFPTLLVTDGSCMIDRRMGIHGHPLEIQSLFYSALRSSREMLAINDSTKELVAAINSRLSALSFHIREYYWVDMKKINDIYRYKTEEYSFEAINKFNIYPEQIPSWLMDWIPETGGYFVGNLQPAHMDFRFFSLGNLWAIISSLGSAEQNEGILNMIEVKWDDLVSHMPLKICYPALENEEWRIITGSDPKNTPWSYHNAGSWPTLLWQFTLACIKMGKPGLARKALALAEKRLPVDHWPEYYDTRQGRFVGKQSRLYQTWTIAGYLTSKMLLDDPNMASLLFWNEDYELLENCVCRLNKSGRIKCSRVRFA
;
A
#
# COMPACT_ATOMS: atom_id res chain seq x y z
N MET A 1 -13.01 28.04 -68.66
CA MET A 1 -13.38 29.46 -68.84
C MET A 1 -12.60 30.28 -67.84
N ASN A 2 -12.33 31.55 -68.14
CA ASN A 2 -11.49 32.45 -67.32
C ASN A 2 -12.38 33.13 -66.23
N THR A 3 -11.90 33.90 -65.24
CA THR A 3 -10.66 34.71 -65.12
C THR A 3 -10.36 35.04 -63.63
N SER A 4 -9.06 35.17 -63.25
CA SER A 4 -8.37 36.21 -62.39
C SER A 4 -9.10 36.97 -61.25
N THR A 5 -8.52 37.60 -60.19
CA THR A 5 -7.14 37.94 -59.68
C THR A 5 -7.31 38.56 -58.25
N CYS A 6 -6.32 38.85 -57.37
CA CYS A 6 -5.04 38.23 -56.96
C CYS A 6 -4.36 39.01 -55.79
N ILE A 7 -3.63 38.29 -54.90
CA ILE A 7 -2.42 38.70 -54.13
C ILE A 7 -2.50 39.71 -52.93
N GLY A 8 -1.80 39.36 -51.83
CA GLY A 8 -1.22 40.27 -50.80
C GLY A 8 -1.83 40.17 -49.39
N GLY A 9 -1.10 40.17 -48.26
CA GLY A 9 0.36 40.18 -48.00
C GLY A 9 0.66 40.07 -46.47
N LEU A 10 1.91 39.80 -46.06
CA LEU A 10 2.29 39.60 -44.63
C LEU A 10 2.68 40.91 -43.92
N SER A 11 2.48 40.99 -42.59
CA SER A 11 3.52 41.47 -41.64
C SER A 11 3.16 41.26 -40.15
N THR A 12 4.18 41.17 -39.31
CA THR A 12 4.14 41.10 -37.83
C THR A 12 4.44 42.45 -37.17
N ILE A 13 4.05 42.70 -35.90
CA ILE A 13 4.76 43.66 -35.02
C ILE A 13 4.45 43.46 -33.51
N LYS A 14 5.42 43.83 -32.65
CA LYS A 14 5.28 44.07 -31.18
C LYS A 14 5.76 45.49 -30.84
N PRO A 15 5.10 46.19 -29.92
CA PRO A 15 5.80 46.95 -28.87
C PRO A 15 5.06 46.84 -27.50
N TYR A 16 5.43 47.50 -26.41
CA TYR A 16 6.66 47.70 -25.61
C TYR A 16 6.22 48.56 -24.38
N ARG A 17 7.06 48.74 -23.33
CA ARG A 17 6.67 49.45 -22.07
C ARG A 17 6.86 50.98 -22.11
N ASN A 18 6.04 51.74 -21.34
CA ASN A 18 6.43 52.56 -20.14
C ASN A 18 5.62 53.86 -19.90
N ARG A 19 5.23 54.11 -18.61
CA ARG A 19 5.15 55.44 -17.90
C ARG A 19 4.11 56.49 -18.44
N ILE A 20 3.59 57.51 -17.72
CA ILE A 20 3.73 58.04 -16.33
C ILE A 20 2.54 58.99 -15.94
N LEU A 21 2.22 59.15 -14.63
CA LEU A 21 1.40 60.25 -14.00
C LEU A 21 -0.11 60.42 -14.41
N ALA A 22 -1.04 61.02 -13.63
CA ALA A 22 -1.05 61.52 -12.23
C ALA A 22 -2.47 61.60 -11.60
N SER A 23 -2.50 61.51 -10.25
CA SER A 23 -3.39 62.21 -9.28
C SER A 23 -4.92 62.30 -9.42
N CYS A 24 -5.62 61.85 -8.36
CA CYS A 24 -6.70 62.60 -7.70
C CYS A 24 -6.48 62.58 -6.17
N LYS A 25 -7.13 63.48 -5.42
CA LYS A 25 -6.93 63.70 -3.96
C LYS A 25 -8.27 63.79 -3.20
N HIS A 26 -8.15 63.78 -1.87
CA HIS A 26 -9.14 64.16 -0.83
C HIS A 26 -10.13 63.10 -0.34
N SER A 27 -10.62 63.13 0.92
CA SER A 27 -9.91 63.13 2.23
C SER A 27 -10.88 63.31 3.41
N SER A 28 -10.87 62.40 4.39
CA SER A 28 -11.31 62.65 5.78
C SER A 28 -10.94 61.46 6.69
N ILE A 29 -11.06 61.55 8.02
CA ILE A 29 -10.20 62.30 8.96
C ILE A 29 -10.51 61.80 10.39
N PHE A 30 -9.48 61.30 11.10
CA PHE A 30 -9.43 61.08 12.57
C PHE A 30 -10.47 60.07 13.13
N GLU A 31 -10.36 59.52 14.35
CA GLU A 31 -9.49 59.86 15.50
C GLU A 31 -8.93 58.60 16.21
N SER A 32 -8.11 58.78 17.25
CA SER A 32 -7.40 57.71 17.99
C SER A 32 -7.60 57.87 19.52
N PRO A 33 -7.21 56.90 20.38
CA PRO A 33 -5.82 56.92 20.86
C PRO A 33 -5.19 55.53 21.11
N VAL A 34 -3.86 55.53 21.26
CA VAL A 34 -3.02 54.39 21.69
C VAL A 34 -2.35 54.67 23.03
N LEU A 35 -2.26 53.66 23.89
CA LEU A 35 -1.18 53.50 24.88
C LEU A 35 -0.52 52.13 24.59
N LYS A 36 0.78 52.04 24.24
CA LYS A 36 2.01 52.36 24.99
C LYS A 36 2.27 51.40 26.15
N PHE A 37 3.48 50.88 26.37
CA PHE A 37 4.81 51.28 25.83
C PHE A 37 5.74 50.03 25.71
N ASP A 38 6.62 50.03 24.70
CA ASP A 38 8.07 49.68 24.62
C ASP A 38 8.69 48.58 25.55
N CYS A 39 9.79 47.91 25.19
CA CYS A 39 10.95 48.44 24.45
C CYS A 39 11.71 47.40 23.59
N LEU A 40 12.58 47.90 22.71
CA LEU A 40 13.36 47.15 21.73
C LEU A 40 14.72 46.67 22.27
N VAL A 41 15.24 45.61 21.63
CA VAL A 41 16.68 45.37 21.46
C VAL A 41 17.07 45.83 20.06
N ASN A 42 18.27 46.36 19.87
CA ASN A 42 18.82 46.65 18.54
C ASN A 42 20.36 46.51 18.52
N ASP A 43 20.91 46.09 17.39
CA ASP A 43 22.29 45.60 17.26
C ASP A 43 23.40 46.68 17.27
N ASN A 44 24.66 46.23 17.43
CA ASN A 44 25.77 46.64 16.56
C ASN A 44 27.00 45.71 16.67
N LEU A 45 27.93 45.78 15.71
CA LEU A 45 28.92 44.73 15.41
C LEU A 45 30.41 45.13 15.56
N SER A 46 31.23 44.11 15.91
CA SER A 46 32.66 43.92 15.56
C SER A 46 33.78 44.79 16.18
N THR A 47 34.79 44.16 16.81
CA THR A 47 36.18 43.98 16.30
C THR A 47 37.08 43.18 17.30
N PHE A 48 38.36 42.98 16.97
CA PHE A 48 39.25 41.86 17.42
C PHE A 48 40.08 42.08 18.73
N PRO A 49 40.73 41.02 19.30
CA PRO A 49 41.50 41.01 20.57
C PRO A 49 43.04 41.21 20.32
N PRO A 50 44.03 40.82 21.19
CA PRO A 50 44.04 40.23 22.55
C PRO A 50 45.05 40.86 23.56
N ASN A 51 45.13 40.36 24.82
CA ASN A 51 46.43 39.99 25.45
C ASN A 51 46.40 39.29 26.84
N LEU A 52 47.48 38.51 27.03
CA LEU A 52 48.10 37.79 28.16
C LEU A 52 47.98 38.26 29.63
N ASN A 53 48.30 37.29 30.52
CA ASN A 53 48.65 37.34 31.96
C ASN A 53 47.50 37.67 32.96
N GLY A 54 47.31 36.99 34.09
CA GLY A 54 47.96 35.78 34.64
C GLY A 54 48.68 36.01 35.97
N PHE A 55 48.12 35.52 37.08
CA PHE A 55 48.78 35.40 38.40
C PHE A 55 48.15 34.28 39.25
N HIS A 56 48.94 33.68 40.15
CA HIS A 56 48.52 32.68 41.15
C HIS A 56 48.20 33.34 42.51
N ASP A 57 47.27 32.75 43.27
CA ASP A 57 47.52 32.16 44.61
C ASP A 57 46.18 31.63 45.18
N TYR A 58 46.04 30.33 45.47
CA TYR A 58 46.52 29.61 46.68
C TYR A 58 45.80 29.98 48.00
N LEU A 59 44.87 29.09 48.41
CA LEU A 59 44.74 28.67 49.81
C LEU A 59 44.17 27.23 49.86
N SER A 60 44.44 26.51 50.94
CA SER A 60 44.40 25.04 50.96
C SER A 60 43.62 24.46 52.15
N ASN A 61 42.96 23.31 51.94
CA ASN A 61 42.64 22.21 52.88
C ASN A 61 41.41 21.41 52.34
N GLY A 62 41.34 20.09 52.38
CA GLY A 62 42.32 19.08 52.82
C GLY A 62 41.89 17.65 52.42
N MET A 63 42.81 16.68 52.59
CA MET A 63 42.67 15.24 52.30
C MET A 63 41.51 14.58 53.10
N VAL A 64 40.98 13.38 52.78
CA VAL A 64 41.66 12.07 52.60
C VAL A 64 40.86 11.09 51.70
N PHE A 65 41.58 10.34 50.86
CA PHE A 65 41.11 9.14 50.15
C PHE A 65 41.01 7.92 51.08
N PHE A 66 40.12 6.97 50.80
CA PHE A 66 40.57 5.57 50.68
C PHE A 66 39.74 4.76 49.68
N ARG A 67 40.39 3.74 49.11
CA ARG A 67 39.94 2.88 48.01
C ARG A 67 40.23 1.44 48.40
N ASN A 68 39.33 0.50 48.14
CA ASN A 68 39.73 -0.90 47.94
C ASN A 68 38.71 -1.73 47.14
N VAL A 69 39.17 -2.87 46.66
CA VAL A 69 38.54 -3.73 45.65
C VAL A 69 38.39 -5.14 46.23
N HIS A 70 37.34 -5.89 45.88
CA HIS A 70 37.42 -7.34 45.66
C HIS A 70 36.23 -7.88 44.85
N ASN A 71 36.47 -8.95 44.08
CA ASN A 71 35.48 -9.69 43.29
C ASN A 71 34.72 -10.73 44.14
N VAL A 72 33.55 -11.21 43.68
CA VAL A 72 33.32 -12.61 43.22
C VAL A 72 31.82 -12.94 42.98
N ASN A 73 31.58 -13.66 41.87
CA ASN A 73 30.43 -14.41 41.34
C ASN A 73 29.21 -14.81 42.21
N ARG A 74 28.11 -15.10 41.47
CA ARG A 74 26.79 -15.68 41.84
C ARG A 74 25.81 -14.71 42.54
N GLY A 75 24.50 -14.80 42.33
CA GLY A 75 23.75 -15.61 41.35
C GLY A 75 22.29 -15.87 41.77
N SER A 76 21.33 -15.50 40.92
CA SER A 76 19.89 -15.89 40.91
C SER A 76 19.10 -15.91 42.24
N PHE A 77 18.11 -15.02 42.39
CA PHE A 77 16.66 -15.34 42.34
C PHE A 77 15.81 -14.08 42.59
N CYS A 78 14.53 -14.09 42.20
CA CYS A 78 13.66 -12.90 42.18
C CYS A 78 12.31 -13.11 42.89
N LYS A 79 11.69 -11.98 43.30
CA LYS A 79 10.30 -11.79 43.79
C LYS A 79 10.01 -12.23 45.25
N PRO A 80 8.96 -11.69 45.90
CA PRO A 80 8.30 -10.39 45.71
C PRO A 80 8.17 -9.54 47.00
N HIS A 81 7.99 -8.22 46.88
CA HIS A 81 7.50 -7.37 47.97
C HIS A 81 5.99 -7.17 47.86
N PRO A 82 5.27 -7.31 48.99
CA PRO A 82 4.31 -6.29 49.38
C PRO A 82 4.33 -6.02 50.90
N PHE A 83 4.37 -4.76 51.32
CA PHE A 83 3.88 -4.37 52.65
C PHE A 83 3.36 -2.94 52.67
N SER A 84 2.13 -2.77 53.15
CA SER A 84 1.56 -1.51 53.60
C SER A 84 1.80 -1.34 55.10
N GLY A 85 1.90 -0.10 55.56
CA GLY A 85 2.04 0.23 56.99
C GLY A 85 1.18 1.44 57.37
N GLN A 86 0.33 1.28 58.38
CA GLN A 86 -0.48 2.36 58.96
C GLN A 86 -0.20 2.51 60.46
N SER A 87 -0.32 3.74 60.96
CA SER A 87 -0.76 4.06 62.32
C SER A 87 -1.32 5.49 62.32
N ARG A 88 -2.65 5.64 62.49
CA ARG A 88 -3.35 6.07 63.72
C ARG A 88 -3.17 7.56 64.03
N VAL A 89 -4.20 8.32 64.41
CA VAL A 89 -4.93 8.23 65.70
C VAL A 89 -6.33 8.87 65.60
N LEU A 90 -7.38 8.15 66.08
CA LEU A 90 -8.63 8.56 66.81
C LEU A 90 -9.46 9.80 66.36
N LEU A 91 -10.78 9.97 66.62
CA LEU A 91 -11.82 9.21 67.36
C LEU A 91 -13.24 9.68 66.92
N GLY A 92 -14.27 8.82 67.03
CA GLY A 92 -15.65 9.26 67.36
C GLY A 92 -16.79 9.03 66.35
N CYS A 93 -17.81 8.27 66.76
CA CYS A 93 -19.18 8.20 66.22
C CYS A 93 -20.14 7.95 67.41
N PRO A 94 -21.44 8.30 67.34
CA PRO A 94 -22.42 7.27 66.98
C PRO A 94 -23.68 7.71 66.19
N VAL A 95 -24.30 6.68 65.61
CA VAL A 95 -25.58 6.57 64.88
C VAL A 95 -26.80 7.16 65.60
N TYR A 96 -27.79 7.72 64.86
CA TYR A 96 -29.24 7.42 65.02
C TYR A 96 -30.06 7.72 63.74
N LYS A 97 -31.35 7.36 63.72
CA LYS A 97 -32.24 7.30 62.53
C LYS A 97 -33.28 8.45 62.43
N SER A 98 -33.87 8.55 61.22
CA SER A 98 -35.30 8.78 60.88
C SER A 98 -35.88 10.18 60.57
N SER A 99 -36.49 10.25 59.39
CA SER A 99 -37.84 10.79 59.06
C SER A 99 -38.12 12.30 58.87
N GLU A 100 -38.40 12.65 57.61
CA GLU A 100 -39.48 13.54 57.09
C GLU A 100 -39.56 15.08 57.32
N ARG A 101 -39.68 15.78 56.17
CA ARG A 101 -40.64 16.87 55.80
C ARG A 101 -40.40 18.38 56.07
N PHE A 102 -40.16 19.07 54.92
CA PHE A 102 -40.88 20.26 54.38
C PHE A 102 -40.47 21.73 54.66
N THR A 103 -40.52 22.53 53.56
CA THR A 103 -40.77 24.00 53.43
C THR A 103 -39.74 24.98 54.02
N SER A 104 -39.52 26.22 53.53
CA SER A 104 -39.82 27.00 52.28
C SER A 104 -38.96 28.30 52.33
N GLY A 105 -38.67 29.12 51.31
CA GLY A 105 -39.01 29.17 49.87
C GLY A 105 -38.08 30.20 49.14
N VAL A 106 -37.89 30.13 47.83
CA VAL A 106 -38.64 30.85 46.76
C VAL A 106 -38.53 32.39 46.78
N VAL A 107 -37.82 32.95 45.78
CA VAL A 107 -38.29 34.10 44.96
C VAL A 107 -37.93 33.82 43.49
N HIS A 108 -38.89 33.99 42.60
CA HIS A 108 -38.75 34.00 41.14
C HIS A 108 -39.25 35.36 40.62
N VAL A 109 -38.68 35.87 39.53
CA VAL A 109 -39.35 36.85 38.65
C VAL A 109 -39.08 36.45 37.19
N ALA A 110 -40.12 36.45 36.36
CA ALA A 110 -40.09 36.20 34.92
C ALA A 110 -40.07 37.55 34.15
N SER A 111 -40.19 37.71 32.83
CA SER A 111 -41.11 37.13 31.85
C SER A 111 -40.73 37.70 30.45
N ASP A 112 -41.39 37.52 29.30
CA ASP A 112 -42.51 36.68 28.81
C ASP A 112 -42.46 36.70 27.26
N THR A 113 -43.11 35.77 26.53
CA THR A 113 -43.95 36.04 25.34
C THR A 113 -44.42 34.78 24.56
N ARG A 114 -45.66 34.37 24.86
CA ARG A 114 -46.74 33.95 23.92
C ARG A 114 -46.43 33.05 22.70
N ASN A 115 -47.05 31.86 22.74
CA ASN A 115 -47.54 31.17 21.54
C ASN A 115 -48.66 31.97 20.84
N LEU A 116 -48.70 31.92 19.50
CA LEU A 116 -49.93 32.01 18.71
C LEU A 116 -49.82 31.09 17.48
N SER A 117 -50.94 30.42 17.16
CA SER A 117 -51.06 29.53 16.00
C SER A 117 -52.08 30.13 15.02
N THR A 118 -51.76 30.11 13.73
CA THR A 118 -52.72 30.41 12.65
C THR A 118 -52.63 29.34 11.57
N SER A 119 -53.55 28.39 11.61
CA SER A 119 -53.85 27.48 10.50
C SER A 119 -54.55 28.23 9.37
N VAL A 120 -54.14 28.01 8.12
CA VAL A 120 -54.96 28.32 6.94
C VAL A 120 -55.06 27.05 6.10
N ASP A 121 -56.23 26.45 6.10
CA ASP A 121 -56.56 25.28 5.29
C ASP A 121 -57.00 25.76 3.89
N THR A 122 -56.33 25.32 2.82
CA THR A 122 -56.87 25.39 1.45
C THR A 122 -56.87 24.00 0.84
N ARG A 123 -58.03 23.34 0.95
CA ARG A 123 -58.30 22.06 0.27
C ARG A 123 -58.58 22.27 -1.22
N ILE A 124 -58.54 21.15 -1.96
CA ILE A 124 -58.87 21.01 -3.40
C ILE A 124 -57.69 21.47 -4.30
N ASN A 125 -57.16 20.67 -5.24
CA ASN A 125 -57.62 19.37 -5.74
C ASN A 125 -56.49 18.32 -5.88
N GLN A 126 -56.88 17.06 -6.08
CA GLN A 126 -55.97 15.96 -6.42
C GLN A 126 -55.45 16.10 -7.86
N ASN A 127 -54.16 15.80 -8.09
CA ASN A 127 -53.71 14.85 -9.12
C ASN A 127 -52.17 14.70 -9.12
N GLY A 128 -51.71 13.44 -9.09
CA GLY A 128 -50.41 12.94 -9.57
C GLY A 128 -49.12 13.68 -9.20
N PHE A 129 -48.32 13.09 -8.31
CA PHE A 129 -46.94 12.68 -8.62
C PHE A 129 -46.47 11.65 -7.59
N GLU A 130 -46.13 10.44 -8.05
CA GLU A 130 -45.72 9.33 -7.20
C GLU A 130 -44.23 9.41 -6.82
N LYS A 131 -43.84 8.73 -5.74
CA LYS A 131 -42.43 8.52 -5.40
C LYS A 131 -41.78 7.58 -6.41
N ILE A 132 -41.08 8.13 -7.41
CA ILE A 132 -40.23 7.33 -8.28
C ILE A 132 -39.00 6.86 -7.50
N TYR A 133 -39.10 5.67 -6.91
CA TYR A 133 -37.92 4.84 -6.67
C TYR A 133 -37.36 4.47 -8.05
N VAL A 134 -36.16 4.97 -8.37
CA VAL A 134 -35.47 4.58 -9.61
C VAL A 134 -34.93 3.17 -9.44
N ARG A 135 -35.75 2.18 -9.80
CA ARG A 135 -35.36 0.76 -9.83
C ARG A 135 -34.42 0.56 -11.02
N GLY A 136 -33.12 0.47 -10.75
CA GLY A 136 -32.05 0.32 -11.75
C GLY A 136 -32.02 -1.06 -12.44
N ASN A 137 -33.11 -1.45 -13.10
CA ASN A 137 -33.23 -2.71 -13.83
C ASN A 137 -32.43 -2.66 -15.15
N LEU A 138 -31.11 -2.85 -15.06
CA LEU A 138 -30.30 -3.29 -16.20
C LEU A 138 -30.12 -4.80 -16.13
N ASN A 139 -30.97 -5.53 -16.87
CA ASN A 139 -30.83 -6.98 -17.09
C ASN A 139 -29.60 -7.27 -17.98
N VAL A 140 -28.41 -7.11 -17.42
CA VAL A 140 -27.19 -7.69 -17.99
C VAL A 140 -27.29 -9.20 -17.79
N LYS A 141 -27.52 -9.94 -18.87
CA LYS A 141 -27.54 -11.41 -18.80
C LYS A 141 -26.21 -11.92 -18.23
N PRO A 142 -26.20 -13.02 -17.45
CA PRO A 142 -24.95 -13.68 -17.10
C PRO A 142 -24.18 -14.05 -18.38
N LEU A 143 -22.86 -13.89 -18.32
CA LEU A 143 -21.97 -14.29 -19.41
C LEU A 143 -22.06 -15.81 -19.61
N VAL A 144 -22.59 -16.22 -20.76
CA VAL A 144 -22.41 -17.59 -21.23
C VAL A 144 -20.94 -17.73 -21.61
N ILE A 145 -20.17 -18.40 -20.77
CA ILE A 145 -18.87 -18.94 -21.15
C ILE A 145 -19.18 -20.05 -22.17
N GLU A 146 -18.74 -19.88 -23.41
CA GLU A 146 -18.93 -20.88 -24.46
C GLU A 146 -18.12 -22.13 -24.11
N THR A 147 -18.79 -23.16 -23.59
CA THR A 147 -18.25 -24.52 -23.54
C THR A 147 -17.99 -24.98 -24.97
N ILE A 148 -16.75 -25.40 -25.24
CA ILE A 148 -16.38 -26.04 -26.49
C ILE A 148 -17.06 -27.42 -26.52
N GLU A 149 -18.13 -27.56 -27.31
CA GLU A 149 -18.77 -28.85 -27.56
C GLU A 149 -17.87 -29.70 -28.47
N GLU A 150 -17.23 -30.73 -27.90
CA GLU A 150 -16.54 -31.74 -28.69
C GLU A 150 -17.55 -32.58 -29.47
N ALA A 151 -17.62 -32.35 -30.79
CA ALA A 151 -18.60 -32.97 -31.68
C ALA A 151 -18.32 -34.48 -31.91
N HIS A 152 -18.79 -35.32 -30.99
CA HIS A 152 -18.83 -36.78 -31.16
C HIS A 152 -19.74 -37.21 -32.33
N ASN A 153 -19.16 -37.32 -33.53
CA ASN A 153 -19.81 -38.00 -34.65
C ASN A 153 -19.69 -39.52 -34.49
N VAL A 154 -20.84 -40.19 -34.35
CA VAL A 154 -20.94 -41.65 -34.31
C VAL A 154 -20.97 -42.21 -35.74
N MET A 155 -20.09 -43.16 -36.04
CA MET A 155 -20.32 -44.19 -37.07
C MET A 155 -19.94 -45.56 -36.51
N GLU A 156 -20.88 -46.51 -36.59
CA GLU A 156 -20.69 -47.89 -36.16
C GLU A 156 -20.26 -48.84 -37.31
N ASN A 157 -19.86 -50.05 -36.89
CA ASN A 157 -19.85 -51.32 -37.64
C ASN A 157 -18.69 -51.57 -38.62
N GLY A 158 -17.93 -52.64 -38.33
CA GLY A 158 -16.85 -53.15 -39.19
C GLY A 158 -15.98 -54.23 -38.53
N ASN A 159 -16.57 -55.36 -38.12
CA ASN A 159 -15.80 -56.49 -37.56
C ASN A 159 -14.86 -57.11 -38.62
N THR A 160 -13.62 -57.44 -38.21
CA THR A 160 -12.99 -58.75 -38.52
C THR A 160 -11.75 -58.98 -37.66
N ASP A 161 -11.46 -60.25 -37.38
CA ASP A 161 -10.21 -60.79 -36.81
C ASP A 161 -9.02 -60.61 -37.82
N ASP A 162 -7.74 -60.90 -37.56
CA ASP A 162 -7.14 -61.96 -36.74
C ASP A 162 -5.60 -61.75 -36.57
N SER A 163 -4.99 -62.54 -35.67
CA SER A 163 -3.63 -63.11 -35.75
C SER A 163 -2.34 -62.25 -35.59
N THR A 164 -1.66 -62.53 -34.46
CA THR A 164 -0.20 -62.81 -34.33
C THR A 164 0.89 -61.79 -34.74
N GLY A 165 1.90 -61.60 -33.88
CA GLY A 165 3.11 -60.84 -34.25
C GLY A 165 4.21 -60.63 -33.19
N GLU A 166 4.40 -61.52 -32.20
CA GLU A 166 5.53 -61.37 -31.26
C GLU A 166 6.88 -61.69 -31.92
N TYR A 167 7.85 -60.75 -31.83
CA TYR A 167 9.28 -61.05 -31.83
C TYR A 167 10.03 -59.99 -31.01
N GLY A 168 10.55 -60.37 -29.84
CA GLY A 168 11.48 -59.56 -29.05
C GLY A 168 12.92 -60.02 -29.24
N VAL A 169 13.88 -59.08 -29.22
CA VAL A 169 15.32 -59.35 -29.10
C VAL A 169 15.94 -58.31 -28.17
N GLU A 170 16.83 -58.75 -27.28
CA GLU A 170 17.44 -57.91 -26.24
C GLU A 170 18.72 -57.18 -26.68
N VAL A 171 18.85 -55.94 -26.19
CA VAL A 171 20.04 -55.35 -25.54
C VAL A 171 21.44 -55.73 -26.07
N ARG A 172 22.20 -54.73 -26.57
CA ARG A 172 23.50 -54.30 -25.99
C ARG A 172 24.06 -52.98 -26.54
N GLU A 173 24.86 -52.33 -25.70
CA GLU A 173 25.50 -51.02 -25.92
C GLU A 173 26.88 -51.17 -26.59
N SER A 174 27.40 -50.10 -27.24
CA SER A 174 28.80 -49.67 -27.05
C SER A 174 29.17 -48.32 -27.70
N SER A 175 29.87 -47.48 -26.93
CA SER A 175 31.01 -46.62 -27.32
C SER A 175 30.85 -45.46 -28.35
N ASN A 176 30.72 -44.24 -27.79
CA ASN A 176 31.74 -43.17 -27.79
C ASN A 176 32.18 -42.40 -29.07
N VAL A 177 31.94 -41.07 -28.97
CA VAL A 177 32.94 -39.96 -28.97
C VAL A 177 33.15 -39.07 -30.22
N ASN A 178 33.02 -37.75 -29.96
CA ASN A 178 33.70 -36.55 -30.51
C ASN A 178 33.01 -35.59 -31.52
N LYS A 179 32.99 -34.31 -31.07
CA LYS A 179 33.16 -33.02 -31.78
C LYS A 179 32.00 -32.28 -32.48
N ASP A 180 31.55 -31.25 -31.76
CA ASP A 180 31.66 -29.81 -32.06
C ASP A 180 30.99 -29.16 -33.31
N GLU A 181 30.27 -28.07 -32.99
CA GLU A 181 29.94 -26.88 -33.80
C GLU A 181 28.99 -26.96 -35.04
N ALA A 182 27.71 -26.72 -34.73
CA ALA A 182 26.95 -25.52 -35.16
C ALA A 182 25.90 -25.60 -36.29
N ILE A 183 25.06 -24.55 -36.30
CA ILE A 183 24.05 -24.13 -37.31
C ILE A 183 22.68 -24.83 -37.27
N ASN A 184 21.84 -24.27 -36.38
CA ASN A 184 20.45 -23.83 -36.59
C ASN A 184 19.29 -24.80 -36.91
N LYS A 185 18.17 -24.41 -36.27
CA LYS A 185 16.75 -24.53 -36.66
C LYS A 185 15.94 -25.78 -36.28
N ASP A 186 14.68 -25.46 -36.03
CA ASP A 186 13.47 -26.28 -36.11
C ASP A 186 13.37 -27.52 -35.20
N LEU A 187 13.10 -27.28 -33.92
CA LEU A 187 12.04 -28.03 -33.23
C LEU A 187 11.30 -27.17 -32.17
N ALA A 188 10.57 -26.16 -32.64
CA ALA A 188 9.57 -25.49 -31.81
C ALA A 188 8.34 -26.39 -31.69
N GLY A 189 8.06 -26.92 -30.49
CA GLY A 189 6.86 -27.71 -30.20
C GLY A 189 7.08 -29.15 -29.74
N SER A 190 7.80 -29.35 -28.62
CA SER A 190 7.51 -30.45 -27.65
C SER A 190 8.36 -30.30 -26.38
N CYS A 191 7.91 -29.47 -25.41
CA CYS A 191 8.47 -29.47 -24.05
C CYS A 191 7.51 -28.84 -23.01
N PHE A 192 6.20 -29.08 -23.14
CA PHE A 192 5.17 -28.56 -22.20
C PHE A 192 4.56 -29.63 -21.27
N LEU A 193 5.12 -30.84 -21.29
CA LEU A 193 4.82 -31.91 -20.33
C LEU A 193 6.08 -32.30 -19.55
N LYS A 194 6.72 -31.31 -18.92
CA LYS A 194 7.81 -31.56 -17.99
C LYS A 194 7.21 -32.08 -16.68
N SER A 195 7.08 -33.41 -16.61
CA SER A 195 6.66 -34.23 -15.46
C SER A 195 6.52 -33.47 -14.14
N ILE A 196 5.29 -33.37 -13.63
CA ILE A 196 5.06 -33.06 -12.22
C ILE A 196 5.69 -34.20 -11.42
N CYS A 197 6.91 -33.99 -10.96
CA CYS A 197 7.49 -34.83 -9.92
C CYS A 197 6.67 -34.55 -8.66
N GLU A 198 5.86 -35.51 -8.20
CA GLU A 198 4.97 -35.32 -7.06
C GLU A 198 5.80 -35.04 -5.80
N ARG A 199 5.97 -33.74 -5.49
CA ARG A 199 6.71 -33.28 -4.33
C ARG A 199 5.94 -33.69 -3.10
N GLU A 200 6.58 -34.46 -2.20
CA GLU A 200 6.03 -34.71 -0.88
C GLU A 200 5.85 -33.37 -0.15
N LEU A 201 4.59 -32.92 -0.07
CA LEU A 201 4.22 -31.73 0.68
C LEU A 201 4.45 -31.98 2.17
N SER A 202 4.98 -30.99 2.88
CA SER A 202 5.00 -31.04 4.35
C SER A 202 3.57 -31.06 4.90
N GLU A 203 3.36 -31.61 6.11
CA GLU A 203 2.02 -31.60 6.73
C GLU A 203 1.46 -30.18 6.89
N VAL A 204 2.33 -29.19 7.16
CA VAL A 204 1.96 -27.76 7.24
C VAL A 204 1.53 -27.21 5.87
N GLU A 205 2.14 -27.65 4.77
CA GLU A 205 1.69 -27.29 3.42
C GLU A 205 0.39 -28.00 3.01
N LYS A 206 0.18 -29.26 3.42
CA LYS A 206 -1.08 -29.99 3.23
C LYS A 206 -2.23 -29.31 3.99
N GLU A 207 -1.98 -28.91 5.24
CA GLU A 207 -2.92 -28.15 6.05
C GLU A 207 -3.25 -26.79 5.41
N ALA A 208 -2.22 -26.02 5.05
CA ALA A 208 -2.38 -24.72 4.40
C ALA A 208 -3.15 -24.81 3.08
N TRP A 209 -2.87 -25.79 2.22
CA TRP A 209 -3.62 -26.01 0.97
C TRP A 209 -5.08 -26.39 1.22
N LYS A 210 -5.36 -27.21 2.24
CA LYS A 210 -6.72 -27.56 2.65
C LYS A 210 -7.49 -26.33 3.13
N LEU A 211 -6.86 -25.47 3.93
CA LEU A 211 -7.46 -24.23 4.42
C LEU A 211 -7.69 -23.23 3.28
N LEU A 212 -6.71 -23.02 2.39
CA LEU A 212 -6.83 -22.13 1.23
C LEU A 212 -7.97 -22.58 0.30
N ARG A 213 -8.05 -23.87 -0.05
CA ARG A 213 -9.16 -24.40 -0.86
C ARG A 213 -10.51 -24.33 -0.14
N GLY A 214 -10.52 -24.43 1.20
CA GLY A 214 -11.71 -24.18 2.02
C GLY A 214 -12.19 -22.73 2.07
N SER A 215 -11.35 -21.77 1.67
CA SER A 215 -11.68 -20.33 1.65
C SER A 215 -12.23 -19.84 0.29
N VAL A 216 -12.31 -20.71 -0.72
CA VAL A 216 -12.72 -20.33 -2.09
C VAL A 216 -14.21 -19.96 -2.13
N LEU A 217 -14.50 -18.77 -2.64
CA LEU A 217 -15.86 -18.30 -2.90
C LEU A 217 -16.25 -18.64 -4.34
N ASN A 218 -17.39 -19.32 -4.50
CA ASN A 218 -17.98 -19.63 -5.79
C ASN A 218 -19.14 -18.68 -6.11
N TYR A 219 -19.33 -18.40 -7.38
CA TYR A 219 -20.43 -17.59 -7.94
C TYR A 219 -20.93 -18.30 -9.20
N CYS A 220 -22.24 -18.59 -9.29
CA CYS A 220 -22.82 -19.32 -10.43
C CYS A 220 -22.02 -20.61 -10.79
N GLY A 221 -21.60 -21.36 -9.77
CA GLY A 221 -20.82 -22.60 -9.91
C GLY A 221 -19.31 -22.44 -10.21
N HIS A 222 -18.82 -21.22 -10.46
CA HIS A 222 -17.43 -20.95 -10.81
C HIS A 222 -16.66 -20.34 -9.63
N PRO A 223 -15.38 -20.68 -9.40
CA PRO A 223 -14.58 -20.05 -8.36
C PRO A 223 -14.20 -18.62 -8.80
N VAL A 224 -14.45 -17.62 -7.94
CA VAL A 224 -14.27 -16.19 -8.27
C VAL A 224 -13.37 -15.43 -7.28
N GLY A 225 -12.86 -16.08 -6.24
CA GLY A 225 -11.97 -15.47 -5.26
C GLY A 225 -11.83 -16.31 -3.99
N THR A 226 -11.23 -15.74 -2.95
CA THR A 226 -11.17 -16.33 -1.61
C THR A 226 -11.62 -15.31 -0.56
N VAL A 227 -12.42 -15.74 0.42
CA VAL A 227 -12.83 -14.88 1.55
C VAL A 227 -11.62 -14.46 2.40
N ALA A 228 -11.70 -13.33 3.10
CA ALA A 228 -10.57 -12.81 3.89
C ALA A 228 -10.19 -13.73 5.07
N ALA A 229 -11.19 -14.29 5.76
CA ALA A 229 -10.99 -15.27 6.82
C ALA A 229 -12.08 -16.35 6.80
N ALA A 230 -11.69 -17.58 7.14
CA ALA A 230 -12.57 -18.74 7.18
C ALA A 230 -12.65 -19.35 8.60
N ASP A 231 -12.78 -18.50 9.63
CA ASP A 231 -12.82 -18.93 11.04
C ASP A 231 -14.17 -19.60 11.39
N PRO A 232 -14.20 -20.92 11.71
CA PRO A 232 -15.44 -21.62 12.04
C PRO A 232 -16.06 -21.21 13.38
N ALA A 233 -15.34 -20.46 14.22
CA ALA A 233 -15.81 -20.01 15.52
C ALA A 233 -16.44 -18.60 15.51
N GLU A 234 -16.28 -17.83 14.44
CA GLU A 234 -16.75 -16.44 14.39
C GLU A 234 -18.24 -16.34 14.01
N THR A 235 -19.09 -15.99 14.97
CA THR A 235 -20.55 -15.86 14.76
C THR A 235 -20.99 -14.58 14.04
N SER A 236 -20.05 -13.73 13.60
CA SER A 236 -20.31 -12.43 12.98
C SER A 236 -19.09 -11.95 12.17
N PRO A 237 -18.93 -12.37 10.89
CA PRO A 237 -17.74 -12.10 10.09
C PRO A 237 -17.53 -10.62 9.70
N LEU A 238 -18.51 -9.74 9.97
CA LEU A 238 -18.55 -8.32 9.58
C LEU A 238 -18.42 -8.09 8.07
N ASN A 239 -17.18 -8.06 7.58
CA ASN A 239 -16.80 -7.90 6.18
C ASN A 239 -15.70 -8.88 5.74
N TYR A 240 -15.23 -9.78 6.61
CA TYR A 240 -14.18 -10.77 6.27
C TYR A 240 -14.78 -12.04 5.62
N ASP A 241 -16.11 -12.10 5.49
CA ASP A 241 -16.87 -12.95 4.57
C ASP A 241 -16.70 -12.55 3.09
N GLN A 242 -16.09 -11.39 2.82
CA GLN A 242 -15.92 -10.84 1.48
C GLN A 242 -14.56 -11.21 0.87
N VAL A 243 -14.50 -11.20 -0.45
CA VAL A 243 -13.25 -11.28 -1.23
C VAL A 243 -12.70 -9.86 -1.37
N PHE A 244 -11.61 -9.54 -0.68
CA PHE A 244 -10.87 -8.29 -0.89
C PHE A 244 -9.88 -8.43 -2.04
N VAL A 245 -9.68 -7.34 -2.79
CA VAL A 245 -8.72 -7.34 -3.90
C VAL A 245 -7.29 -7.56 -3.40
N ARG A 246 -6.90 -6.93 -2.28
CA ARG A 246 -5.55 -7.07 -1.70
C ARG A 246 -5.31 -8.47 -1.08
N ASP A 247 -6.28 -9.03 -0.37
CA ASP A 247 -6.17 -10.37 0.26
C ASP A 247 -6.12 -11.49 -0.78
N PHE A 248 -6.80 -11.32 -1.92
CA PHE A 248 -6.80 -12.31 -2.99
C PHE A 248 -5.47 -12.37 -3.77
N VAL A 249 -4.63 -11.33 -3.78
CA VAL A 249 -3.33 -11.35 -4.51
C VAL A 249 -2.46 -12.56 -4.12
N PRO A 250 -2.13 -12.83 -2.84
CA PRO A 250 -1.37 -14.02 -2.47
C PRO A 250 -2.09 -15.33 -2.77
N SER A 251 -3.42 -15.39 -2.67
CA SER A 251 -4.22 -16.58 -3.05
C SER A 251 -4.08 -16.86 -4.54
N ALA A 252 -4.24 -15.83 -5.36
CA ALA A 252 -4.15 -15.89 -6.80
C ALA A 252 -2.74 -16.31 -7.28
N LEU A 253 -1.69 -15.82 -6.61
CA LEU A 253 -0.32 -16.27 -6.87
C LEU A 253 -0.13 -17.74 -6.50
N ALA A 254 -0.66 -18.22 -5.36
CA ALA A 254 -0.58 -19.63 -4.99
C ALA A 254 -1.30 -20.53 -6.02
N PHE A 255 -2.52 -20.16 -6.44
CA PHE A 255 -3.26 -20.91 -7.46
C PHE A 255 -2.57 -20.88 -8.83
N LEU A 256 -2.08 -19.72 -9.30
CA LEU A 256 -1.31 -19.60 -10.55
C LEU A 256 -0.05 -20.48 -10.54
N LEU A 257 0.73 -20.44 -9.45
CA LEU A 257 1.92 -21.27 -9.29
C LEU A 257 1.61 -22.77 -9.18
N ASN A 258 0.34 -23.14 -8.89
CA ASN A 258 -0.14 -24.53 -8.88
C ASN A 258 -0.81 -24.95 -10.20
N GLY A 259 -0.88 -24.06 -11.20
CA GLY A 259 -1.57 -24.29 -12.48
C GLY A 259 -3.09 -24.05 -12.45
N GLU A 260 -3.67 -23.69 -11.31
CA GLU A 260 -5.11 -23.45 -11.12
C GLU A 260 -5.52 -22.02 -11.56
N GLY A 261 -5.29 -21.69 -12.84
CA GLY A 261 -5.41 -20.31 -13.34
C GLY A 261 -6.83 -19.73 -13.41
N ASP A 262 -7.88 -20.57 -13.51
CA ASP A 262 -9.24 -20.12 -13.80
C ASP A 262 -9.88 -19.26 -12.71
N ILE A 263 -9.61 -19.53 -11.43
CA ILE A 263 -10.10 -18.69 -10.32
C ILE A 263 -9.60 -17.23 -10.44
N VAL A 264 -8.38 -17.04 -10.96
CA VAL A 264 -7.79 -15.70 -11.14
C VAL A 264 -8.35 -15.01 -12.38
N LYS A 265 -8.56 -15.76 -13.46
CA LYS A 265 -9.25 -15.29 -14.69
C LYS A 265 -10.67 -14.81 -14.38
N ASN A 266 -11.44 -15.60 -13.62
CA ASN A 266 -12.79 -15.28 -13.20
C ASN A 266 -12.82 -14.06 -12.28
N PHE A 267 -11.94 -14.01 -11.26
CA PHE A 267 -11.78 -12.86 -10.38
C PHE A 267 -11.51 -11.57 -11.18
N LEU A 268 -10.55 -11.61 -12.12
CA LEU A 268 -10.17 -10.44 -12.92
C LEU A 268 -11.33 -9.94 -13.79
N LEU A 269 -12.10 -10.85 -14.39
CA LEU A 269 -13.26 -10.50 -15.22
C LEU A 269 -14.46 -10.00 -14.40
N HIS A 270 -14.79 -10.63 -13.27
CA HIS A 270 -15.91 -10.17 -12.43
C HIS A 270 -15.60 -8.85 -11.70
N THR A 271 -14.38 -8.65 -11.21
CA THR A 271 -13.98 -7.34 -10.63
C THR A 271 -13.95 -6.23 -11.67
N LEU A 272 -13.60 -6.54 -12.93
CA LEU A 272 -13.75 -5.63 -14.07
C LEU A 272 -15.22 -5.34 -14.42
N GLN A 273 -16.10 -6.34 -14.33
CA GLN A 273 -17.55 -6.14 -14.47
C GLN A 273 -18.07 -5.20 -13.39
N LEU A 274 -17.63 -5.35 -12.13
CA LEU A 274 -17.96 -4.44 -11.03
C LEU A 274 -17.40 -3.02 -11.28
N GLN A 275 -16.23 -2.88 -11.92
CA GLN A 275 -15.71 -1.57 -12.33
C GLN A 275 -16.67 -0.81 -13.26
N SER A 276 -17.45 -1.48 -14.11
CA SER A 276 -18.41 -0.80 -14.99
C SER A 276 -19.72 -0.37 -14.32
N TRP A 277 -19.95 -0.70 -13.05
CA TRP A 277 -21.18 -0.33 -12.34
C TRP A 277 -21.26 1.18 -12.05
N GLU A 278 -22.48 1.69 -11.99
CA GLU A 278 -22.77 3.05 -11.53
C GLU A 278 -22.50 3.13 -10.02
N LYS A 279 -21.56 4.01 -9.64
CA LYS A 279 -21.13 4.20 -8.25
C LYS A 279 -21.71 5.53 -7.77
N THR A 280 -22.39 5.52 -6.63
CA THR A 280 -22.95 6.72 -6.00
C THR A 280 -22.72 6.68 -4.50
N VAL A 281 -22.04 7.71 -3.98
CA VAL A 281 -21.89 7.98 -2.55
C VAL A 281 -22.69 9.23 -2.25
N ASP A 282 -23.85 9.04 -1.62
CA ASP A 282 -24.89 10.04 -1.38
C ASP A 282 -25.33 10.78 -2.68
N CYS A 283 -24.65 11.88 -3.05
CA CYS A 283 -24.93 12.69 -4.23
C CYS A 283 -23.73 12.84 -5.19
N TYR A 284 -22.69 11.99 -5.04
CA TYR A 284 -21.45 12.06 -5.81
C TYR A 284 -21.08 10.71 -6.43
N SER A 285 -20.64 10.72 -7.69
CA SER A 285 -20.11 9.53 -8.36
C SER A 285 -18.58 9.58 -8.42
N PRO A 286 -17.86 8.61 -7.82
CA PRO A 286 -16.41 8.52 -7.95
C PRO A 286 -15.99 8.15 -9.39
N GLY A 287 -14.71 8.36 -9.70
CA GLY A 287 -14.16 8.13 -11.04
C GLY A 287 -14.39 6.72 -11.57
N GLN A 288 -14.76 6.60 -12.85
CA GLN A 288 -15.18 5.34 -13.47
C GLN A 288 -14.18 4.18 -13.29
N GLY A 289 -12.88 4.47 -13.30
CA GLY A 289 -11.81 3.47 -13.12
C GLY A 289 -11.62 2.94 -11.70
N LEU A 290 -12.39 3.39 -10.71
CA LEU A 290 -12.32 2.87 -9.34
C LEU A 290 -12.71 1.38 -9.29
N MET A 291 -11.83 0.56 -8.75
CA MET A 291 -12.10 -0.85 -8.41
C MET A 291 -12.72 -0.92 -7.01
N PRO A 292 -13.55 -1.94 -6.70
CA PRO A 292 -14.04 -2.14 -5.33
C PRO A 292 -12.89 -2.52 -4.38
N ALA A 293 -13.07 -2.26 -3.09
CA ALA A 293 -12.19 -2.79 -2.04
C ALA A 293 -12.39 -4.32 -1.91
N SER A 294 -13.66 -4.71 -1.91
CA SER A 294 -14.12 -6.07 -1.73
C SER A 294 -15.47 -6.31 -2.41
N PHE A 295 -15.85 -7.58 -2.53
CA PHE A 295 -17.20 -7.99 -2.92
C PHE A 295 -17.60 -9.30 -2.24
N LYS A 296 -18.90 -9.60 -2.22
CA LYS A 296 -19.42 -10.92 -1.85
C LYS A 296 -20.55 -11.39 -2.76
N VAL A 297 -20.94 -12.65 -2.61
CA VAL A 297 -22.10 -13.22 -3.27
C VAL A 297 -23.31 -13.12 -2.33
N LYS A 298 -24.41 -12.55 -2.83
CA LYS A 298 -25.73 -12.57 -2.19
C LYS A 298 -26.68 -13.41 -3.04
N THR A 299 -27.07 -14.58 -2.55
CA THR A 299 -28.15 -15.37 -3.13
C THR A 299 -29.50 -14.73 -2.79
N MET A 300 -30.29 -14.34 -3.80
CA MET A 300 -31.61 -13.71 -3.63
C MET A 300 -32.72 -14.55 -4.27
N SER A 301 -33.94 -14.46 -3.73
CA SER A 301 -35.12 -15.03 -4.38
C SER A 301 -35.64 -14.05 -5.45
N LEU A 302 -35.81 -14.52 -6.69
CA LEU A 302 -36.38 -13.71 -7.76
C LEU A 302 -37.86 -13.40 -7.51
N GLU A 303 -38.22 -12.11 -7.50
CA GLU A 303 -39.64 -11.69 -7.38
C GLU A 303 -40.44 -12.19 -8.58
N GLY A 304 -41.45 -13.03 -8.32
CA GLY A 304 -42.39 -13.52 -9.33
C GLY A 304 -42.04 -14.87 -9.97
N ARG A 305 -40.98 -15.56 -9.52
CA ARG A 305 -40.71 -16.97 -9.88
C ARG A 305 -40.54 -17.83 -8.63
N ASN A 306 -41.34 -18.89 -8.51
CA ASN A 306 -41.39 -19.70 -7.30
C ASN A 306 -40.14 -20.59 -7.17
N GLY A 307 -39.17 -20.14 -6.37
CA GLY A 307 -38.02 -20.94 -5.95
C GLY A 307 -36.76 -20.82 -6.81
N GLU A 308 -36.74 -19.95 -7.82
CA GLU A 308 -35.49 -19.61 -8.52
C GLU A 308 -34.67 -18.65 -7.64
N LEU A 309 -33.53 -19.15 -7.17
CA LEU A 309 -32.51 -18.38 -6.47
C LEU A 309 -31.47 -17.88 -7.49
N GLU A 310 -31.13 -16.59 -7.42
CA GLU A 310 -30.09 -15.97 -8.26
C GLU A 310 -28.96 -15.43 -7.37
N ASP A 311 -27.72 -15.77 -7.72
CA ASP A 311 -26.54 -15.21 -7.08
C ASP A 311 -26.23 -13.83 -7.69
N ILE A 312 -26.05 -12.83 -6.83
CA ILE A 312 -25.72 -11.46 -7.21
C ILE A 312 -24.40 -11.05 -6.54
N LEU A 313 -23.49 -10.42 -7.29
CA LEU A 313 -22.27 -9.84 -6.74
C LEU A 313 -22.58 -8.49 -6.08
N ASP A 314 -22.09 -8.33 -4.85
CA ASP A 314 -22.34 -7.21 -3.94
C ASP A 314 -21.00 -6.52 -3.63
N PRO A 315 -20.62 -5.45 -4.35
CA PRO A 315 -19.37 -4.73 -4.13
C PRO A 315 -19.43 -3.74 -2.96
N ASP A 316 -18.26 -3.40 -2.40
CA ASP A 316 -18.04 -2.19 -1.60
C ASP A 316 -16.90 -1.38 -2.23
N PHE A 317 -17.17 -0.17 -2.73
CA PHE A 317 -16.15 0.75 -3.26
C PHE A 317 -15.60 1.71 -2.18
N GLY A 318 -15.98 1.51 -0.91
CA GLY A 318 -15.62 2.35 0.23
C GLY A 318 -16.84 3.02 0.89
N GLU A 319 -18.03 2.95 0.30
CA GLU A 319 -19.27 3.48 0.86
C GLU A 319 -19.72 2.78 2.15
N SER A 320 -19.43 1.48 2.29
CA SER A 320 -19.73 0.69 3.50
C SER A 320 -18.50 0.52 4.42
N ALA A 321 -17.30 0.83 3.91
CA ALA A 321 -16.05 0.75 4.67
C ALA A 321 -16.03 1.67 5.90
N VAL A 322 -15.40 1.20 6.98
CA VAL A 322 -15.33 1.93 8.26
C VAL A 322 -14.52 3.22 8.09
N GLY A 323 -15.21 4.36 8.10
CA GLY A 323 -14.62 5.68 7.87
C GLY A 323 -14.69 6.19 6.42
N ARG A 324 -15.43 5.49 5.54
CA ARG A 324 -15.58 5.80 4.11
C ARG A 324 -14.25 5.95 3.37
N VAL A 325 -13.39 4.95 3.55
CA VAL A 325 -12.01 4.92 3.07
C VAL A 325 -11.95 4.46 1.61
N ALA A 326 -11.23 5.20 0.76
CA ALA A 326 -11.11 4.89 -0.68
C ALA A 326 -10.01 3.84 -0.94
N PRO A 327 -10.30 2.72 -1.63
CA PRO A 327 -9.37 1.61 -1.87
C PRO A 327 -8.43 1.88 -3.06
N VAL A 328 -7.52 2.87 -2.92
CA VAL A 328 -6.62 3.29 -4.01
C VAL A 328 -5.62 2.19 -4.37
N ASP A 329 -5.23 1.33 -3.42
CA ASP A 329 -4.40 0.17 -3.68
C ASP A 329 -5.04 -0.86 -4.63
N SER A 330 -6.36 -1.00 -4.58
CA SER A 330 -7.06 -2.12 -5.21
C SER A 330 -7.07 -2.05 -6.74
N CYS A 331 -7.09 -0.84 -7.33
CA CYS A 331 -6.92 -0.68 -8.78
C CYS A 331 -5.48 -0.91 -9.25
N LEU A 332 -4.49 -0.62 -8.40
CA LEU A 332 -3.07 -0.88 -8.68
C LEU A 332 -2.79 -2.38 -8.61
N TRP A 333 -3.34 -3.06 -7.60
CA TRP A 333 -3.25 -4.51 -7.43
C TRP A 333 -3.91 -5.28 -8.57
N TRP A 334 -5.08 -4.86 -9.06
CA TRP A 334 -5.74 -5.51 -10.20
C TRP A 334 -4.86 -5.51 -11.45
N ILE A 335 -4.20 -4.38 -11.77
CA ILE A 335 -3.26 -4.28 -12.90
C ILE A 335 -2.03 -5.18 -12.69
N ILE A 336 -1.46 -5.21 -11.48
CA ILE A 336 -0.31 -6.05 -11.14
C ILE A 336 -0.67 -7.54 -11.26
N LEU A 337 -1.87 -7.93 -10.81
CA LEU A 337 -2.36 -9.30 -10.87
C LEU A 337 -2.70 -9.75 -12.31
N LEU A 338 -3.28 -8.87 -13.13
CA LEU A 338 -3.50 -9.13 -14.55
C LEU A 338 -2.19 -9.41 -15.31
N ARG A 339 -1.11 -8.70 -14.96
CA ARG A 339 0.24 -9.01 -15.47
C ARG A 339 0.70 -10.38 -14.95
N ALA A 340 0.59 -10.63 -13.65
CA ALA A 340 1.01 -11.89 -13.03
C ALA A 340 0.33 -13.12 -13.66
N TYR A 341 -0.97 -13.03 -13.95
CA TYR A 341 -1.72 -14.04 -14.71
C TYR A 341 -1.02 -14.36 -16.03
N GLY A 342 -0.97 -13.40 -16.97
CA GLY A 342 -0.46 -13.65 -18.33
C GLY A 342 1.03 -14.02 -18.38
N LYS A 343 1.82 -13.59 -17.39
CA LYS A 343 3.23 -14.00 -17.25
C LYS A 343 3.38 -15.45 -16.80
N ILE A 344 2.56 -15.95 -15.86
CA ILE A 344 2.66 -17.33 -15.37
C ILE A 344 1.96 -18.31 -16.32
N THR A 345 0.78 -17.98 -16.84
CA THR A 345 0.01 -18.86 -17.74
C THR A 345 0.51 -18.85 -19.19
N GLY A 346 1.18 -17.77 -19.61
CA GLY A 346 1.45 -17.47 -21.02
C GLY A 346 0.22 -16.99 -21.82
N ASP A 347 -0.95 -16.92 -21.20
CA ASP A 347 -2.19 -16.45 -21.83
C ASP A 347 -2.28 -14.92 -21.81
N ASN A 348 -1.84 -14.31 -22.92
CA ASN A 348 -2.03 -12.88 -23.18
C ASN A 348 -3.43 -12.56 -23.72
N SER A 349 -4.24 -13.54 -24.15
CA SER A 349 -5.54 -13.27 -24.79
C SER A 349 -6.54 -12.62 -23.83
N LEU A 350 -6.41 -12.87 -22.52
CA LEU A 350 -7.14 -12.14 -21.48
C LEU A 350 -6.77 -10.64 -21.47
N GLN A 351 -5.49 -10.31 -21.61
CA GLN A 351 -4.98 -8.93 -21.60
C GLN A 351 -5.41 -8.18 -22.87
N GLU A 352 -5.47 -8.87 -24.01
CA GLU A 352 -5.85 -8.30 -25.31
C GLU A 352 -7.35 -7.98 -25.45
N ARG A 353 -8.21 -8.48 -24.55
CA ARG A 353 -9.67 -8.22 -24.60
C ARG A 353 -9.99 -6.73 -24.53
N VAL A 354 -10.99 -6.30 -25.32
CA VAL A 354 -11.44 -4.90 -25.40
C VAL A 354 -11.94 -4.39 -24.04
N GLU A 355 -12.65 -5.22 -23.28
CA GLU A 355 -13.09 -4.91 -21.91
C GLU A 355 -11.90 -4.65 -20.97
N VAL A 356 -10.88 -5.52 -21.02
CA VAL A 356 -9.68 -5.46 -20.16
C VAL A 356 -8.81 -4.26 -20.52
N GLN A 357 -8.54 -4.04 -21.81
CA GLN A 357 -7.86 -2.83 -22.30
C GLN A 357 -8.60 -1.54 -21.89
N THR A 358 -9.94 -1.58 -21.87
CA THR A 358 -10.75 -0.43 -21.40
C THR A 358 -10.60 -0.23 -19.89
N GLY A 359 -10.66 -1.30 -19.09
CA GLY A 359 -10.47 -1.22 -17.64
C GLY A 359 -9.09 -0.67 -17.24
N ILE A 360 -8.01 -1.15 -17.89
CA ILE A 360 -6.65 -0.61 -17.72
C ILE A 360 -6.64 0.91 -18.01
N ARG A 361 -7.23 1.33 -19.13
CA ARG A 361 -7.30 2.77 -19.50
C ARG A 361 -8.10 3.60 -18.50
N LEU A 362 -9.20 3.09 -17.95
CA LEU A 362 -10.00 3.80 -16.95
C LEU A 362 -9.23 4.00 -15.63
N ILE A 363 -8.50 2.98 -15.16
CA ILE A 363 -7.63 3.08 -13.97
C ILE A 363 -6.51 4.10 -14.21
N LEU A 364 -5.82 3.98 -15.34
CA LEU A 364 -4.72 4.88 -15.68
C LEU A 364 -5.17 6.33 -15.81
N ASN A 365 -6.33 6.58 -16.43
CA ASN A 365 -6.89 7.93 -16.52
C ASN A 365 -7.15 8.51 -15.12
N LEU A 366 -7.67 7.71 -14.19
CA LEU A 366 -7.88 8.13 -12.79
C LEU A 366 -6.55 8.47 -12.10
N CYS A 367 -5.52 7.63 -12.22
CA CYS A 367 -4.22 7.84 -11.57
C CYS A 367 -3.31 8.88 -12.26
N LEU A 368 -3.53 9.18 -13.55
CA LEU A 368 -2.74 10.15 -14.33
C LEU A 368 -3.43 11.52 -14.50
N THR A 369 -4.68 11.66 -14.06
CA THR A 369 -5.45 12.92 -14.11
C THR A 369 -4.64 14.10 -13.54
N HIS A 370 -4.70 15.24 -14.23
CA HIS A 370 -4.08 16.47 -13.78
C HIS A 370 -4.86 17.09 -12.61
N GLY A 371 -4.19 17.28 -11.47
CA GLY A 371 -4.70 18.01 -10.31
C GLY A 371 -3.94 19.31 -10.06
N PHE A 372 -4.13 19.88 -8.87
CA PHE A 372 -3.33 21.01 -8.35
C PHE A 372 -1.99 20.58 -7.73
N ASP A 373 -1.76 19.27 -7.59
CA ASP A 373 -0.50 18.72 -7.10
C ASP A 373 0.63 18.95 -8.11
N MET A 374 1.80 19.35 -7.60
CA MET A 374 3.02 19.63 -8.35
C MET A 374 4.00 18.45 -8.34
N PHE A 375 3.72 17.40 -7.56
CA PHE A 375 4.56 16.21 -7.47
C PHE A 375 4.16 15.14 -8.51
N PRO A 376 5.09 14.26 -8.94
CA PRO A 376 4.76 13.14 -9.84
C PRO A 376 4.12 11.95 -9.11
N THR A 377 4.11 11.98 -7.77
CA THR A 377 3.44 11.02 -6.90
C THR A 377 1.92 11.05 -7.06
N LEU A 378 1.23 10.06 -6.51
CA LEU A 378 -0.22 10.04 -6.38
C LEU A 378 -0.59 10.64 -5.01
N LEU A 379 -1.49 11.63 -5.01
CA LEU A 379 -2.06 12.23 -3.80
C LEU A 379 -3.23 11.37 -3.31
N VAL A 380 -3.22 11.00 -2.03
CA VAL A 380 -4.25 10.14 -1.42
C VAL A 380 -4.65 10.59 -0.01
N THR A 381 -5.81 10.12 0.45
CA THR A 381 -6.26 10.27 1.84
C THR A 381 -5.54 9.29 2.77
N ASP A 382 -5.67 9.50 4.09
CA ASP A 382 -5.31 8.48 5.08
C ASP A 382 -6.17 7.23 4.87
N GLY A 383 -5.67 6.06 5.27
CA GLY A 383 -6.39 4.78 5.10
C GLY A 383 -6.31 4.15 3.68
N SER A 384 -5.73 4.81 2.69
CA SER A 384 -5.95 4.49 1.26
C SER A 384 -5.27 3.22 0.69
N CYS A 385 -4.67 2.36 1.53
CA CYS A 385 -3.89 1.20 1.11
C CYS A 385 -4.14 -0.04 2.00
N MET A 386 -3.17 -0.97 2.15
CA MET A 386 -3.28 -2.09 3.10
C MET A 386 -3.62 -1.60 4.51
N ILE A 387 -3.04 -0.45 4.89
CA ILE A 387 -3.36 0.26 6.12
C ILE A 387 -4.70 0.99 5.93
N ASP A 388 -5.80 0.29 6.15
CA ASP A 388 -7.18 0.79 5.94
C ASP A 388 -7.72 1.75 7.03
N ARG A 389 -6.84 2.32 7.86
CA ARG A 389 -7.21 3.19 9.00
C ARG A 389 -6.26 4.38 9.12
N ARG A 390 -6.72 5.45 9.78
CA ARG A 390 -5.95 6.68 10.00
C ARG A 390 -4.65 6.39 10.77
N MET A 391 -3.52 6.54 10.08
CA MET A 391 -2.17 6.23 10.57
C MET A 391 -1.13 7.31 10.19
N GLY A 392 -1.56 8.44 9.64
CA GLY A 392 -0.68 9.52 9.17
C GLY A 392 -0.13 9.27 7.77
N ILE A 393 -0.84 8.49 6.96
CA ILE A 393 -0.40 8.08 5.61
C ILE A 393 -1.13 8.81 4.48
N HIS A 394 -1.87 9.88 4.80
CA HIS A 394 -2.38 10.83 3.80
C HIS A 394 -1.22 11.56 3.08
N GLY A 395 -1.47 12.13 1.91
CA GLY A 395 -0.42 12.76 1.10
C GLY A 395 0.16 11.78 0.09
N HIS A 396 1.42 11.37 0.28
CA HIS A 396 2.18 10.59 -0.71
C HIS A 396 2.87 9.37 -0.08
N PRO A 397 2.11 8.41 0.50
CA PRO A 397 2.67 7.25 1.17
C PRO A 397 3.40 6.34 0.18
N LEU A 398 4.62 5.91 0.54
CA LEU A 398 5.53 5.10 -0.28
C LEU A 398 4.88 3.82 -0.82
N GLU A 399 3.97 3.21 -0.06
CA GLU A 399 3.22 2.02 -0.48
C GLU A 399 2.46 2.27 -1.78
N ILE A 400 1.62 3.32 -1.82
CA ILE A 400 0.91 3.75 -3.02
C ILE A 400 1.89 4.15 -4.12
N GLN A 401 2.99 4.86 -3.81
CA GLN A 401 3.94 5.27 -4.86
C GLN A 401 4.63 4.08 -5.54
N SER A 402 4.93 3.04 -4.76
CA SER A 402 5.60 1.82 -5.23
C SER A 402 4.64 0.92 -6.01
N LEU A 403 3.40 0.76 -5.54
CA LEU A 403 2.34 0.06 -6.27
C LEU A 403 1.97 0.82 -7.55
N PHE A 404 1.92 2.15 -7.53
CA PHE A 404 1.62 2.98 -8.70
C PHE A 404 2.70 2.87 -9.78
N TYR A 405 3.98 2.93 -9.39
CA TYR A 405 5.09 2.67 -10.32
C TYR A 405 5.00 1.25 -10.92
N SER A 406 4.67 0.24 -10.10
CA SER A 406 4.50 -1.15 -10.54
C SER A 406 3.33 -1.34 -11.50
N ALA A 407 2.19 -0.70 -11.25
CA ALA A 407 1.02 -0.70 -12.13
C ALA A 407 1.28 0.05 -13.45
N LEU A 408 2.06 1.15 -13.42
CA LEU A 408 2.50 1.87 -14.62
C LEU A 408 3.45 1.02 -15.47
N ARG A 409 4.43 0.32 -14.87
CA ARG A 409 5.31 -0.63 -15.60
C ARG A 409 4.49 -1.77 -16.20
N SER A 410 3.57 -2.35 -15.43
CA SER A 410 2.66 -3.41 -15.87
C SER A 410 1.80 -2.96 -17.06
N SER A 411 1.16 -1.80 -16.96
CA SER A 411 0.33 -1.23 -18.04
C SER A 411 1.12 -0.97 -19.32
N ARG A 412 2.39 -0.54 -19.20
CA ARG A 412 3.27 -0.33 -20.36
C ARG A 412 3.62 -1.65 -21.08
N GLU A 413 3.62 -2.79 -20.38
CA GLU A 413 3.80 -4.11 -21.01
C GLU A 413 2.50 -4.63 -21.66
N MET A 414 1.32 -4.26 -21.14
CA MET A 414 0.03 -4.86 -21.52
C MET A 414 -0.83 -4.00 -22.46
N LEU A 415 -0.59 -2.69 -22.59
CA LEU A 415 -1.42 -1.81 -23.43
C LEU A 415 -1.15 -2.00 -24.93
N ALA A 416 -2.21 -2.29 -25.69
CA ALA A 416 -2.15 -2.33 -27.14
C ALA A 416 -1.86 -0.93 -27.73
N ILE A 417 -0.75 -0.78 -28.45
CA ILE A 417 -0.31 0.50 -29.00
C ILE A 417 -1.05 0.80 -30.31
N ASN A 418 -1.95 1.78 -30.28
CA ASN A 418 -2.71 2.29 -31.42
C ASN A 418 -2.90 3.82 -31.28
N ASP A 419 -3.48 4.48 -32.28
CA ASP A 419 -3.62 5.94 -32.29
C ASP A 419 -4.42 6.51 -31.09
N SER A 420 -5.32 5.74 -30.47
CA SER A 420 -6.05 6.15 -29.27
C SER A 420 -5.31 5.91 -27.95
N THR A 421 -4.18 5.19 -27.96
CA THR A 421 -3.39 4.86 -26.75
C THR A 421 -1.98 5.46 -26.76
N LYS A 422 -1.47 5.93 -27.90
CA LYS A 422 -0.13 6.56 -28.02
C LYS A 422 0.11 7.69 -27.00
N GLU A 423 -0.86 8.57 -26.80
CA GLU A 423 -0.75 9.67 -25.82
C GLU A 423 -0.70 9.15 -24.37
N LEU A 424 -1.50 8.13 -24.04
CA LEU A 424 -1.50 7.50 -22.73
C LEU A 424 -0.18 6.78 -22.44
N VAL A 425 0.38 6.08 -23.42
CA VAL A 425 1.70 5.42 -23.31
C VAL A 425 2.83 6.46 -23.16
N ALA A 426 2.75 7.60 -23.84
CA ALA A 426 3.68 8.72 -23.62
C ALA A 426 3.55 9.31 -22.21
N ALA A 427 2.32 9.48 -21.70
CA ALA A 427 2.05 9.93 -20.34
C ALA A 427 2.58 8.94 -19.27
N ILE A 428 2.40 7.62 -19.48
CA ILE A 428 2.97 6.56 -18.64
C ILE A 428 4.50 6.68 -18.59
N ASN A 429 5.17 6.76 -19.74
CA ASN A 429 6.65 6.85 -19.79
C ASN A 429 7.18 8.13 -19.12
N SER A 430 6.52 9.26 -19.35
CA SER A 430 6.85 10.53 -18.68
C SER A 430 6.70 10.43 -17.16
N ARG A 431 5.56 9.89 -16.68
CA ARG A 431 5.27 9.67 -15.26
C ARG A 431 6.26 8.69 -14.62
N LEU A 432 6.57 7.56 -15.28
CA LEU A 432 7.54 6.58 -14.81
C LEU A 432 8.94 7.20 -14.61
N SER A 433 9.42 8.00 -15.58
CA SER A 433 10.72 8.68 -15.44
C SER A 433 10.71 9.72 -14.32
N ALA A 434 9.62 10.48 -14.15
CA ALA A 434 9.50 11.51 -13.13
C ALA A 434 9.38 10.93 -11.71
N LEU A 435 8.55 9.89 -11.53
CA LEU A 435 8.34 9.20 -10.27
C LEU A 435 9.61 8.46 -9.83
N SER A 436 10.28 7.75 -10.74
CA SER A 436 11.59 7.12 -10.49
C SER A 436 12.63 8.13 -10.00
N PHE A 437 12.76 9.29 -10.64
CA PHE A 437 13.67 10.34 -10.16
C PHE A 437 13.28 10.87 -8.78
N HIS A 438 11.98 11.16 -8.56
CA HIS A 438 11.49 11.75 -7.33
C HIS A 438 11.68 10.84 -6.10
N ILE A 439 11.34 9.54 -6.22
CA ILE A 439 11.53 8.57 -5.13
C ILE A 439 13.03 8.34 -4.87
N ARG A 440 13.85 8.09 -5.91
CA ARG A 440 15.29 7.83 -5.75
C ARG A 440 16.08 8.99 -5.14
N GLU A 441 15.70 10.24 -5.41
CA GLU A 441 16.42 11.44 -4.94
C GLU A 441 15.88 12.00 -3.60
N TYR A 442 14.57 11.91 -3.34
CA TYR A 442 13.94 12.60 -2.21
C TYR A 442 13.38 11.69 -1.11
N TYR A 443 12.99 10.45 -1.42
CA TYR A 443 12.49 9.51 -0.41
C TYR A 443 13.61 8.66 0.20
N TRP A 444 14.73 8.49 -0.51
CA TRP A 444 15.86 7.70 -0.01
C TRP A 444 16.50 8.36 1.21
N VAL A 445 16.73 7.57 2.27
CA VAL A 445 17.52 7.93 3.44
C VAL A 445 18.53 6.84 3.80
N ASP A 446 19.75 7.30 4.07
CA ASP A 446 20.87 6.56 4.64
C ASP A 446 21.57 7.46 5.67
N MET A 447 22.58 6.96 6.39
CA MET A 447 23.33 7.71 7.40
C MET A 447 23.85 9.07 6.89
N LYS A 448 24.29 9.13 5.63
CA LYS A 448 24.83 10.34 5.01
C LYS A 448 23.72 11.31 4.64
N LYS A 449 22.63 10.85 4.03
CA LYS A 449 21.47 11.68 3.67
C LYS A 449 20.77 12.24 4.91
N ILE A 450 20.70 11.47 6.00
CA ILE A 450 20.18 11.96 7.29
C ILE A 450 21.07 13.07 7.85
N ASN A 451 22.39 12.93 7.78
CA ASN A 451 23.32 14.01 8.13
C ASN A 451 23.23 15.22 7.18
N ASP A 452 22.92 15.03 5.90
CA ASP A 452 22.63 16.14 4.97
C ASP A 452 21.33 16.88 5.37
N ILE A 453 20.24 16.16 5.68
CA ILE A 453 18.95 16.72 6.13
C ILE A 453 19.10 17.44 7.48
N TYR A 454 19.86 16.86 8.42
CA TYR A 454 20.17 17.46 9.73
C TYR A 454 20.91 18.81 9.59
N ARG A 455 21.48 19.09 8.42
CA ARG A 455 22.25 20.30 8.10
C ARG A 455 21.54 21.19 7.08
N TYR A 456 20.28 20.91 6.75
CA TYR A 456 19.48 21.77 5.88
C TYR A 456 19.30 23.16 6.48
N LYS A 457 19.21 24.15 5.58
CA LYS A 457 18.65 25.46 5.90
C LYS A 457 17.16 25.44 5.60
N THR A 458 16.40 26.25 6.33
CA THR A 458 14.97 26.46 6.12
C THR A 458 14.73 27.71 5.29
N GLU A 459 13.51 27.86 4.78
CA GLU A 459 13.03 29.00 4.00
C GLU A 459 13.83 29.25 2.69
N GLU A 460 14.37 28.19 2.07
CA GLU A 460 15.16 28.25 0.83
C GLU A 460 14.32 28.55 -0.42
N TYR A 461 14.02 29.83 -0.68
CA TYR A 461 13.26 30.26 -1.86
C TYR A 461 14.13 30.35 -3.15
N SER A 462 14.46 29.22 -3.79
CA SER A 462 15.06 29.23 -5.14
C SER A 462 14.90 27.90 -5.91
N PHE A 463 15.12 27.92 -7.23
CA PHE A 463 15.24 26.71 -8.06
C PHE A 463 16.49 25.86 -7.77
N GLU A 464 17.47 26.44 -7.06
CA GLU A 464 18.75 25.80 -6.70
C GLU A 464 18.75 25.36 -5.22
N ALA A 465 17.58 25.41 -4.54
CA ALA A 465 17.41 24.97 -3.17
C ALA A 465 17.79 23.49 -2.99
N ILE A 466 18.45 23.22 -1.87
CA ILE A 466 18.75 21.87 -1.39
C ILE A 466 17.53 21.34 -0.64
N ASN A 467 16.97 22.15 0.26
CA ASN A 467 15.80 21.81 1.06
C ASN A 467 14.49 22.13 0.32
N LYS A 468 14.27 21.46 -0.82
CA LYS A 468 13.16 21.75 -1.77
C LYS A 468 11.75 21.60 -1.20
N PHE A 469 11.61 20.94 -0.05
CA PHE A 469 10.33 20.70 0.63
C PHE A 469 10.21 21.51 1.93
N ASN A 470 11.20 22.35 2.27
CA ASN A 470 11.30 23.06 3.54
C ASN A 470 11.14 22.14 4.78
N ILE A 471 11.83 21.01 4.78
CA ILE A 471 11.88 20.10 5.93
C ILE A 471 12.69 20.76 7.04
N TYR A 472 12.09 20.92 8.21
CA TYR A 472 12.76 21.40 9.41
C TYR A 472 13.64 20.26 9.99
N PRO A 473 14.95 20.45 10.20
CA PRO A 473 15.85 19.40 10.74
C PRO A 473 15.37 18.76 12.04
N GLU A 474 14.61 19.52 12.84
CA GLU A 474 13.97 19.10 14.10
C GLU A 474 12.91 17.99 13.91
N GLN A 475 12.49 17.70 12.67
CA GLN A 475 11.61 16.56 12.35
C GLN A 475 12.34 15.21 12.32
N ILE A 476 13.68 15.19 12.28
CA ILE A 476 14.43 13.92 12.37
C ILE A 476 14.22 13.36 13.78
N PRO A 477 13.51 12.22 13.95
CA PRO A 477 13.17 11.72 15.26
C PRO A 477 14.41 11.10 15.92
N SER A 478 14.55 11.26 17.23
CA SER A 478 15.71 10.77 17.99
C SER A 478 15.97 9.28 17.78
N TRP A 479 14.92 8.47 17.69
CA TRP A 479 15.05 7.02 17.43
C TRP A 479 15.77 6.71 16.12
N LEU A 480 15.66 7.56 15.08
CA LEU A 480 16.30 7.30 13.78
C LEU A 480 17.82 7.46 13.85
N MET A 481 18.30 8.42 14.65
CA MET A 481 19.73 8.72 14.78
C MET A 481 20.51 7.51 15.32
N ASP A 482 19.93 6.78 16.28
CA ASP A 482 20.49 5.54 16.83
C ASP A 482 20.12 4.28 16.00
N TRP A 483 19.11 4.37 15.14
CA TRP A 483 18.56 3.21 14.43
C TRP A 483 19.05 3.03 12.99
N ILE A 484 19.47 4.08 12.28
CA ILE A 484 20.06 3.93 10.94
C ILE A 484 21.43 3.22 11.03
N PRO A 485 21.71 2.17 10.24
CA PRO A 485 23.03 1.52 10.21
C PRO A 485 24.07 2.35 9.44
N GLU A 486 25.35 2.06 9.63
CA GLU A 486 26.45 2.66 8.85
C GLU A 486 26.39 2.32 7.36
N THR A 487 25.87 1.12 7.03
CA THR A 487 25.72 0.61 5.66
C THR A 487 24.29 0.16 5.40
N GLY A 488 23.71 0.65 4.30
CA GLY A 488 22.31 0.43 3.94
C GLY A 488 21.44 1.67 4.16
N GLY A 489 20.15 1.53 3.91
CA GLY A 489 19.20 2.64 3.91
C GLY A 489 17.83 2.17 3.41
N TYR A 490 16.88 3.10 3.33
CA TYR A 490 15.50 2.80 2.95
C TYR A 490 14.81 4.01 2.33
N PHE A 491 13.63 3.80 1.73
CA PHE A 491 12.73 4.88 1.37
C PHE A 491 11.81 5.23 2.55
N VAL A 492 11.75 6.50 2.93
CA VAL A 492 10.86 7.03 3.97
C VAL A 492 9.39 6.76 3.65
N GLY A 493 8.55 6.72 4.68
CA GLY A 493 7.14 6.40 4.55
C GLY A 493 6.31 7.40 3.74
N ASN A 494 6.64 8.69 3.83
CA ASN A 494 5.85 9.78 3.23
C ASN A 494 6.71 11.05 3.07
N LEU A 495 6.42 11.87 2.06
CA LEU A 495 7.05 13.18 1.86
C LEU A 495 6.03 14.18 1.32
N GLN A 496 5.87 15.28 2.04
CA GLN A 496 4.89 16.35 1.79
C GLN A 496 5.55 17.73 1.97
N PRO A 497 4.91 18.85 1.56
CA PRO A 497 5.39 20.19 1.86
C PRO A 497 5.57 20.38 3.38
N ALA A 498 6.78 20.76 3.79
CA ALA A 498 7.22 20.92 5.18
C ALA A 498 7.04 19.69 6.09
N HIS A 499 6.90 18.47 5.55
CA HIS A 499 6.75 17.25 6.36
C HIS A 499 7.39 16.00 5.72
N MET A 500 8.18 15.25 6.48
CA MET A 500 8.75 13.96 6.09
C MET A 500 8.46 12.90 7.16
N ASP A 501 7.81 11.79 6.78
CA ASP A 501 7.53 10.67 7.68
C ASP A 501 8.66 9.65 7.61
N PHE A 502 9.59 9.73 8.55
CA PHE A 502 10.75 8.87 8.62
C PHE A 502 10.45 7.40 8.95
N ARG A 503 9.21 6.98 9.27
CA ARG A 503 8.91 5.57 9.56
C ARG A 503 9.27 4.68 8.37
N PHE A 504 9.86 3.52 8.67
CA PHE A 504 10.07 2.45 7.69
C PHE A 504 8.73 1.76 7.41
N PHE A 505 8.37 1.56 6.15
CA PHE A 505 7.19 0.77 5.73
C PHE A 505 7.62 -0.40 4.84
N SER A 506 7.26 -1.62 5.23
CA SER A 506 7.72 -2.84 4.57
C SER A 506 7.18 -2.99 3.16
N LEU A 507 5.85 -2.90 2.96
CA LEU A 507 5.25 -3.17 1.64
C LEU A 507 5.79 -2.21 0.58
N GLY A 508 5.87 -0.91 0.89
CA GLY A 508 6.49 0.10 0.03
C GLY A 508 7.96 -0.21 -0.31
N ASN A 509 8.82 -0.47 0.69
CA ASN A 509 10.24 -0.75 0.44
C ASN A 509 10.46 -2.07 -0.33
N LEU A 510 9.65 -3.10 -0.08
CA LEU A 510 9.72 -4.36 -0.81
C LEU A 510 9.24 -4.21 -2.26
N TRP A 511 8.17 -3.46 -2.51
CA TRP A 511 7.72 -3.16 -3.88
C TRP A 511 8.66 -2.21 -4.62
N ALA A 512 9.39 -1.35 -3.91
CA ALA A 512 10.47 -0.57 -4.51
C ALA A 512 11.60 -1.46 -5.05
N ILE A 513 11.93 -2.55 -4.35
CA ILE A 513 12.85 -3.59 -4.85
C ILE A 513 12.21 -4.35 -6.03
N ILE A 514 11.04 -4.97 -5.84
CA ILE A 514 10.39 -5.86 -6.83
C ILE A 514 10.24 -5.18 -8.19
N SER A 515 9.82 -3.91 -8.19
CA SER A 515 9.61 -3.12 -9.41
C SER A 515 10.87 -2.45 -9.98
N SER A 516 12.01 -2.54 -9.29
CA SER A 516 13.22 -1.72 -9.53
C SER A 516 12.94 -0.21 -9.53
N LEU A 517 12.07 0.26 -8.63
CA LEU A 517 11.85 1.69 -8.39
C LEU A 517 13.07 2.34 -7.72
N GLY A 518 13.75 1.64 -6.80
CA GLY A 518 15.07 2.03 -6.30
C GLY A 518 16.19 1.61 -7.26
N SER A 519 17.37 2.24 -7.17
CA SER A 519 18.57 1.77 -7.87
C SER A 519 19.07 0.43 -7.30
N ALA A 520 20.00 -0.24 -7.98
CA ALA A 520 20.61 -1.48 -7.46
C ALA A 520 21.20 -1.31 -6.05
N GLU A 521 21.97 -0.24 -5.82
CA GLU A 521 22.56 0.15 -4.53
C GLU A 521 21.47 0.39 -3.45
N GLN A 522 20.38 1.07 -3.81
CA GLN A 522 19.27 1.35 -2.89
C GLN A 522 18.49 0.08 -2.53
N ASN A 523 18.23 -0.78 -3.53
CA ASN A 523 17.51 -2.05 -3.34
C ASN A 523 18.33 -3.05 -2.50
N GLU A 524 19.66 -3.08 -2.68
CA GLU A 524 20.56 -3.83 -1.81
C GLU A 524 20.59 -3.20 -0.40
N GLY A 525 20.66 -1.88 -0.31
CA GLY A 525 20.64 -1.14 0.95
C GLY A 525 19.41 -1.43 1.83
N ILE A 526 18.23 -1.62 1.23
CA ILE A 526 17.00 -2.01 1.92
C ILE A 526 17.11 -3.43 2.51
N LEU A 527 17.56 -4.42 1.72
CA LEU A 527 17.71 -5.79 2.24
C LEU A 527 18.82 -5.87 3.29
N ASN A 528 19.93 -5.14 3.11
CA ASN A 528 20.98 -5.02 4.12
C ASN A 528 20.43 -4.38 5.41
N MET A 529 19.54 -3.40 5.31
CA MET A 529 18.88 -2.82 6.49
C MET A 529 17.96 -3.82 7.20
N ILE A 530 17.15 -4.59 6.47
CA ILE A 530 16.29 -5.64 7.06
C ILE A 530 17.14 -6.76 7.69
N GLU A 531 18.29 -7.09 7.10
CA GLU A 531 19.23 -8.08 7.62
C GLU A 531 19.95 -7.60 8.90
N VAL A 532 20.38 -6.33 8.95
CA VAL A 532 21.03 -5.71 10.13
C VAL A 532 20.03 -5.39 11.25
N LYS A 533 18.80 -4.98 10.92
CA LYS A 533 17.73 -4.64 11.89
C LYS A 533 16.68 -5.76 12.00
N TRP A 534 17.14 -7.01 11.82
CA TRP A 534 16.31 -8.21 11.85
C TRP A 534 15.43 -8.30 13.10
N ASP A 535 15.97 -8.02 14.29
CA ASP A 535 15.25 -8.16 15.55
C ASP A 535 14.15 -7.12 15.79
N ASP A 536 14.18 -5.99 15.05
CA ASP A 536 13.11 -5.00 15.03
C ASP A 536 12.10 -5.26 13.90
N LEU A 537 12.57 -5.54 12.68
CA LEU A 537 11.73 -5.61 11.46
C LEU A 537 11.14 -6.99 11.17
N VAL A 538 11.76 -8.06 11.69
CA VAL A 538 11.33 -9.46 11.51
C VAL A 538 11.02 -10.12 12.87
N SER A 539 11.90 -9.92 13.85
CA SER A 539 11.77 -10.37 15.24
C SER A 539 11.38 -11.86 15.37
N HIS A 540 10.31 -12.22 16.11
CA HIS A 540 9.78 -13.60 16.16
C HIS A 540 8.63 -13.89 15.19
N MET A 541 8.24 -12.94 14.32
CA MET A 541 7.20 -13.13 13.30
C MET A 541 7.36 -12.13 12.15
N PRO A 542 7.77 -12.58 10.94
CA PRO A 542 7.86 -11.73 9.77
C PRO A 542 6.47 -11.23 9.33
N LEU A 543 6.30 -10.01 8.81
CA LEU A 543 7.19 -8.84 8.92
C LEU A 543 6.46 -7.71 9.66
N LYS A 544 7.20 -6.77 10.26
CA LYS A 544 6.60 -5.51 10.69
C LYS A 544 6.03 -4.76 9.49
N ILE A 545 4.76 -4.34 9.58
CA ILE A 545 4.13 -3.53 8.52
C ILE A 545 4.81 -2.15 8.40
N CYS A 546 5.10 -1.54 9.55
CA CYS A 546 5.94 -0.36 9.68
C CYS A 546 6.78 -0.39 10.96
N TYR A 547 7.77 0.50 11.08
CA TYR A 547 8.59 0.69 12.27
C TYR A 547 9.04 2.16 12.42
N PRO A 548 9.10 2.70 13.66
CA PRO A 548 8.58 2.14 14.91
C PRO A 548 7.05 2.32 15.02
N ALA A 549 6.46 1.87 16.14
CA ALA A 549 5.11 2.27 16.52
C ALA A 549 5.05 3.77 16.87
N LEU A 550 3.90 4.40 16.58
CA LEU A 550 3.49 5.65 17.19
C LEU A 550 3.07 5.39 18.65
N GLU A 551 3.57 6.18 19.58
CA GLU A 551 3.25 6.04 21.01
C GLU A 551 2.69 7.34 21.63
N ASN A 552 2.12 7.23 22.84
CA ASN A 552 1.72 8.37 23.68
C ASN A 552 0.88 9.43 22.92
N GLU A 553 1.33 10.68 22.87
CA GLU A 553 0.60 11.76 22.18
C GLU A 553 0.64 11.63 20.64
N GLU A 554 1.69 11.05 20.06
CA GLU A 554 1.76 10.81 18.60
C GLU A 554 0.63 9.88 18.17
N TRP A 555 0.44 8.77 18.91
CA TRP A 555 -0.69 7.86 18.71
C TRP A 555 -2.03 8.59 18.82
N ARG A 556 -2.24 9.41 19.85
CA ARG A 556 -3.50 10.16 20.03
C ARG A 556 -3.78 11.13 18.89
N ILE A 557 -2.79 11.94 18.50
CA ILE A 557 -2.93 13.00 17.51
C ILE A 557 -3.07 12.42 16.10
N ILE A 558 -2.17 11.51 15.72
CA ILE A 558 -2.06 10.99 14.35
C ILE A 558 -3.16 9.98 14.06
N THR A 559 -3.44 9.02 14.96
CA THR A 559 -4.51 8.02 14.72
C THR A 559 -5.89 8.55 15.10
N GLY A 560 -5.98 9.55 15.99
CA GLY A 560 -7.23 9.94 16.64
C GLY A 560 -7.56 9.08 17.86
N SER A 561 -6.54 8.50 18.50
CA SER A 561 -6.67 7.51 19.60
C SER A 561 -7.38 6.22 19.17
N ASP A 562 -7.08 5.70 17.97
CA ASP A 562 -7.71 4.51 17.40
C ASP A 562 -7.39 3.24 18.22
N PRO A 563 -8.39 2.58 18.84
CA PRO A 563 -8.17 1.45 19.73
C PRO A 563 -7.71 0.15 19.03
N LYS A 564 -7.88 0.00 17.69
CA LYS A 564 -7.27 -1.15 16.97
C LYS A 564 -5.76 -0.93 16.75
N ASN A 565 -5.35 0.34 16.57
CA ASN A 565 -3.98 0.77 16.28
C ASN A 565 -3.19 1.27 17.51
N THR A 566 -3.42 0.67 18.69
CA THR A 566 -2.55 0.89 19.87
C THR A 566 -1.06 0.58 19.55
N PRO A 567 -0.09 1.08 20.35
CA PRO A 567 1.33 0.80 20.11
C PRO A 567 1.66 -0.69 19.92
N TRP A 568 2.38 -1.00 18.85
CA TRP A 568 2.79 -2.35 18.45
C TRP A 568 1.61 -3.31 18.22
N SER A 569 0.55 -2.82 17.59
CA SER A 569 -0.69 -3.56 17.28
C SER A 569 -1.27 -3.16 15.92
N TYR A 570 -1.78 -4.15 15.18
CA TYR A 570 -2.41 -3.97 13.87
C TYR A 570 -1.52 -3.17 12.90
N HIS A 571 -1.98 -2.06 12.32
CA HIS A 571 -1.16 -1.21 11.43
C HIS A 571 -0.07 -0.43 12.17
N ASN A 572 -0.20 -0.22 13.48
CA ASN A 572 0.77 0.51 14.28
C ASN A 572 1.92 -0.40 14.73
N ALA A 573 2.77 -0.80 13.77
CA ALA A 573 3.90 -1.73 13.92
C ALA A 573 3.52 -3.13 14.48
N GLY A 574 2.35 -3.65 14.09
CA GLY A 574 2.08 -5.09 14.17
C GLY A 574 2.97 -5.89 13.21
N SER A 575 3.12 -7.19 13.48
CA SER A 575 3.75 -8.17 12.60
C SER A 575 2.70 -8.89 11.75
N TRP A 576 2.88 -8.92 10.43
CA TRP A 576 1.89 -9.37 9.46
C TRP A 576 2.45 -10.50 8.58
N PRO A 577 1.99 -11.75 8.75
CA PRO A 577 2.50 -12.91 8.00
C PRO A 577 2.27 -12.84 6.48
N THR A 578 1.20 -12.15 6.04
CA THR A 578 0.95 -11.89 4.61
C THR A 578 2.14 -11.22 3.91
N LEU A 579 3.01 -10.48 4.63
CA LEU A 579 4.19 -9.82 4.07
C LEU A 579 5.36 -10.77 3.69
N LEU A 580 5.26 -12.07 3.99
CA LEU A 580 6.33 -13.02 3.66
C LEU A 580 6.55 -13.20 2.15
N TRP A 581 5.52 -13.10 1.30
CA TRP A 581 5.69 -13.41 -0.13
C TRP A 581 6.37 -12.28 -0.90
N GLN A 582 6.06 -11.02 -0.59
CA GLN A 582 6.77 -9.85 -1.12
C GLN A 582 8.22 -9.86 -0.65
N PHE A 583 8.47 -10.23 0.61
CA PHE A 583 9.83 -10.38 1.13
C PHE A 583 10.61 -11.47 0.41
N THR A 584 9.97 -12.62 0.18
CA THR A 584 10.52 -13.74 -0.56
C THR A 584 10.87 -13.35 -1.99
N LEU A 585 9.95 -12.69 -2.71
CA LEU A 585 10.16 -12.22 -4.08
C LEU A 585 11.30 -11.19 -4.17
N ALA A 586 11.37 -10.22 -3.25
CA ALA A 586 12.46 -9.25 -3.17
C ALA A 586 13.82 -9.93 -2.87
N CYS A 587 13.85 -10.91 -1.95
CA CYS A 587 15.06 -11.67 -1.64
C CYS A 587 15.54 -12.52 -2.83
N ILE A 588 14.64 -13.13 -3.61
CA ILE A 588 14.99 -13.89 -4.81
C ILE A 588 15.55 -12.95 -5.88
N LYS A 589 14.88 -11.82 -6.16
CA LYS A 589 15.35 -10.79 -7.10
C LYS A 589 16.78 -10.33 -6.82
N MET A 590 17.13 -10.16 -5.55
CA MET A 590 18.44 -9.67 -5.11
C MET A 590 19.45 -10.79 -4.80
N GLY A 591 19.19 -12.03 -5.21
CA GLY A 591 20.13 -13.15 -5.03
C GLY A 591 20.33 -13.61 -3.58
N LYS A 592 19.45 -13.22 -2.64
CA LYS A 592 19.47 -13.58 -1.22
C LYS A 592 18.35 -14.56 -0.79
N PRO A 593 18.01 -15.65 -1.51
CA PRO A 593 16.90 -16.55 -1.13
C PRO A 593 17.11 -17.26 0.22
N GLY A 594 18.35 -17.33 0.73
CA GLY A 594 18.62 -17.79 2.10
C GLY A 594 17.97 -16.92 3.20
N LEU A 595 17.85 -15.61 2.96
CA LEU A 595 17.23 -14.67 3.89
C LEU A 595 15.70 -14.89 3.97
N ALA A 596 15.07 -15.16 2.82
CA ALA A 596 13.67 -15.56 2.75
C ALA A 596 13.42 -16.91 3.44
N ARG A 597 14.26 -17.93 3.19
CA ARG A 597 14.19 -19.23 3.89
C ARG A 597 14.29 -19.07 5.42
N LYS A 598 15.15 -18.16 5.92
CA LYS A 598 15.26 -17.82 7.34
C LYS A 598 13.97 -17.22 7.92
N ALA A 599 13.28 -16.34 7.18
CA ALA A 599 12.00 -15.78 7.58
C ALA A 599 10.87 -16.82 7.53
N LEU A 600 10.81 -17.62 6.47
CA LEU A 600 9.79 -18.66 6.28
C LEU A 600 9.87 -19.73 7.38
N ALA A 601 11.07 -20.27 7.65
CA ALA A 601 11.33 -21.23 8.73
C ALA A 601 11.26 -20.63 10.15
N LEU A 602 10.98 -19.34 10.29
CA LEU A 602 10.60 -18.70 11.55
C LEU A 602 9.07 -18.66 11.70
N ALA A 603 8.34 -18.25 10.65
CA ALA A 603 6.89 -18.23 10.64
C ALA A 603 6.27 -19.63 10.72
N GLU A 604 6.80 -20.60 9.96
CA GLU A 604 6.32 -21.99 9.87
C GLU A 604 6.28 -22.74 11.21
N LYS A 605 7.11 -22.33 12.18
CA LYS A 605 7.12 -22.87 13.56
C LYS A 605 5.93 -22.43 14.41
N ARG A 606 5.17 -21.44 13.95
CA ARG A 606 4.13 -20.76 14.73
C ARG A 606 2.80 -20.67 14.02
N LEU A 607 2.76 -20.38 12.72
CA LEU A 607 1.50 -20.17 11.99
C LEU A 607 0.48 -21.32 12.18
N PRO A 608 0.80 -22.61 12.01
CA PRO A 608 -0.18 -23.67 12.28
C PRO A 608 -0.54 -23.82 13.78
N VAL A 609 0.43 -23.60 14.68
CA VAL A 609 0.25 -23.72 16.14
C VAL A 609 -0.65 -22.63 16.71
N ASP A 610 -0.51 -21.41 16.20
CA ASP A 610 -1.29 -20.22 16.56
C ASP A 610 -2.55 -20.07 15.69
N HIS A 611 -2.92 -21.08 14.88
CA HIS A 611 -4.11 -21.13 14.01
C HIS A 611 -4.22 -20.03 12.92
N TRP A 612 -3.12 -19.82 12.20
CA TRP A 612 -2.98 -18.93 11.04
C TRP A 612 -3.54 -17.50 11.23
N PRO A 613 -3.02 -16.71 12.20
CA PRO A 613 -3.56 -15.38 12.49
C PRO A 613 -3.39 -14.36 11.37
N GLU A 614 -4.35 -13.43 11.29
CA GLU A 614 -4.26 -12.19 10.51
C GLU A 614 -3.01 -11.37 10.87
N TYR A 615 -2.73 -11.14 12.16
CA TYR A 615 -1.58 -10.36 12.62
C TYR A 615 -1.11 -10.73 14.05
N TYR A 616 0.07 -10.22 14.41
CA TYR A 616 0.74 -10.44 15.70
C TYR A 616 1.19 -9.12 16.34
N ASP A 617 0.99 -9.01 17.65
CA ASP A 617 1.23 -7.81 18.46
C ASP A 617 2.57 -7.86 19.22
N THR A 618 2.87 -6.75 19.90
CA THR A 618 4.11 -6.42 20.62
C THR A 618 5.30 -6.11 19.71
N ARG A 619 6.27 -5.34 20.22
CA ARG A 619 7.50 -4.99 19.49
C ARG A 619 8.17 -6.20 18.85
N GLN A 620 8.14 -7.36 19.51
CA GLN A 620 8.78 -8.59 19.01
C GLN A 620 7.84 -9.58 18.29
N GLY A 621 6.57 -9.24 18.03
CA GLY A 621 5.62 -10.14 17.35
C GLY A 621 5.27 -11.41 18.16
N ARG A 622 5.34 -11.34 19.49
CA ARG A 622 5.20 -12.52 20.36
C ARG A 622 3.77 -13.00 20.57
N PHE A 623 2.81 -12.08 20.67
CA PHE A 623 1.41 -12.45 20.92
C PHE A 623 0.61 -12.41 19.61
N VAL A 624 -0.38 -13.29 19.49
CA VAL A 624 -1.43 -13.15 18.46
C VAL A 624 -2.12 -11.79 18.66
N GLY A 625 -2.51 -11.14 17.56
CA GLY A 625 -3.05 -9.78 17.58
C GLY A 625 -4.35 -9.66 18.39
N LYS A 626 -4.52 -8.56 19.14
CA LYS A 626 -5.68 -8.32 20.05
C LYS A 626 -7.07 -8.54 19.44
N GLN A 627 -7.19 -8.31 18.14
CA GLN A 627 -8.39 -8.46 17.33
C GLN A 627 -8.05 -9.16 16.00
N SER A 628 -7.02 -10.02 16.02
CA SER A 628 -6.65 -10.84 14.87
C SER A 628 -7.67 -11.95 14.70
N ARG A 629 -8.20 -12.11 13.48
CA ARG A 629 -8.86 -13.36 13.12
C ARG A 629 -7.87 -14.51 13.06
N LEU A 630 -8.41 -15.72 13.21
CA LEU A 630 -7.73 -16.98 12.92
C LEU A 630 -8.10 -17.44 11.50
N TYR A 631 -7.33 -18.36 10.93
CA TYR A 631 -7.56 -18.88 9.57
C TYR A 631 -7.71 -17.77 8.51
N GLN A 632 -6.91 -16.69 8.65
CA GLN A 632 -6.92 -15.57 7.71
C GLN A 632 -6.22 -15.98 6.42
N THR A 633 -6.93 -15.88 5.30
CA THR A 633 -6.53 -16.46 4.02
C THR A 633 -5.22 -15.91 3.48
N TRP A 634 -4.96 -14.60 3.57
CA TRP A 634 -3.69 -14.02 3.08
C TRP A 634 -2.46 -14.43 3.90
N THR A 635 -2.63 -14.91 5.14
CA THR A 635 -1.55 -15.47 5.96
C THR A 635 -1.20 -16.89 5.47
N ILE A 636 -2.22 -17.70 5.20
CA ILE A 636 -2.10 -19.06 4.66
C ILE A 636 -1.50 -19.00 3.23
N ALA A 637 -2.06 -18.17 2.37
CA ALA A 637 -1.63 -18.00 0.98
C ALA A 637 -0.28 -17.30 0.86
N GLY A 638 0.04 -16.35 1.75
CA GLY A 638 1.36 -15.71 1.82
C GLY A 638 2.46 -16.70 2.18
N TYR A 639 2.18 -17.64 3.09
CA TYR A 639 3.07 -18.77 3.41
C TYR A 639 3.25 -19.71 2.21
N LEU A 640 2.15 -20.17 1.58
CA LEU A 640 2.20 -21.07 0.43
C LEU A 640 2.95 -20.47 -0.76
N THR A 641 2.61 -19.24 -1.16
CA THR A 641 3.31 -18.52 -2.23
C THR A 641 4.80 -18.34 -1.90
N SER A 642 5.16 -18.11 -0.63
CA SER A 642 6.58 -18.05 -0.23
C SER A 642 7.32 -19.37 -0.39
N LYS A 643 6.70 -20.52 -0.09
CA LYS A 643 7.28 -21.85 -0.39
C LYS A 643 7.48 -22.01 -1.90
N MET A 644 6.42 -21.81 -2.69
CA MET A 644 6.41 -22.07 -4.12
C MET A 644 7.41 -21.19 -4.90
N LEU A 645 7.56 -19.91 -4.53
CA LEU A 645 8.58 -19.02 -5.12
C LEU A 645 10.02 -19.43 -4.78
N LEU A 646 10.25 -20.11 -3.64
CA LEU A 646 11.57 -20.62 -3.25
C LEU A 646 11.91 -21.99 -3.86
N ASP A 647 10.87 -22.74 -4.25
CA ASP A 647 10.95 -24.02 -4.95
C ASP A 647 11.22 -23.80 -6.46
N ASP A 648 10.54 -22.84 -7.11
CA ASP A 648 10.83 -22.42 -8.50
C ASP A 648 11.19 -20.91 -8.63
N PRO A 649 12.48 -20.57 -8.54
CA PRO A 649 12.99 -19.22 -8.81
C PRO A 649 12.77 -18.72 -10.26
N ASN A 650 12.50 -19.60 -11.23
CA ASN A 650 12.23 -19.19 -12.61
C ASN A 650 10.86 -18.54 -12.69
N MET A 651 9.83 -19.16 -12.11
CA MET A 651 8.49 -18.57 -11.97
C MET A 651 8.55 -17.27 -11.15
N ALA A 652 9.34 -17.21 -10.08
CA ALA A 652 9.55 -15.99 -9.32
C ALA A 652 10.15 -14.85 -10.18
N SER A 653 11.03 -15.16 -11.14
CA SER A 653 11.64 -14.16 -12.05
C SER A 653 10.64 -13.46 -12.97
N LEU A 654 9.48 -14.07 -13.23
CA LEU A 654 8.41 -13.50 -14.06
C LEU A 654 7.62 -12.40 -13.33
N LEU A 655 7.59 -12.46 -11.99
CA LEU A 655 6.80 -11.59 -11.12
C LEU A 655 7.52 -10.30 -10.69
N PHE A 656 8.82 -10.18 -10.95
CA PHE A 656 9.58 -8.96 -10.70
C PHE A 656 10.10 -8.31 -12.00
N TRP A 657 10.68 -7.12 -11.87
CA TRP A 657 11.25 -6.37 -12.99
C TRP A 657 12.75 -6.18 -12.82
N ASN A 658 13.45 -5.99 -13.94
CA ASN A 658 14.83 -5.50 -13.96
C ASN A 658 14.89 -3.97 -14.13
N GLU A 659 16.09 -3.41 -13.95
CA GLU A 659 16.35 -1.98 -14.13
C GLU A 659 15.96 -1.52 -15.54
N ASP A 660 15.36 -0.33 -15.65
CA ASP A 660 14.80 0.18 -16.90
C ASP A 660 15.73 1.22 -17.54
N TYR A 661 16.75 0.73 -18.24
CA TYR A 661 17.77 1.59 -18.86
C TYR A 661 17.16 2.58 -19.88
N GLU A 662 16.06 2.22 -20.56
CA GLU A 662 15.35 3.14 -21.46
C GLU A 662 14.71 4.33 -20.70
N LEU A 663 14.08 4.10 -19.53
CA LEU A 663 13.60 5.18 -18.66
C LEU A 663 14.73 5.95 -17.96
N LEU A 664 15.91 5.33 -17.78
CA LEU A 664 17.09 6.05 -17.30
C LEU A 664 17.60 7.03 -18.36
N GLU A 665 17.70 6.57 -19.60
CA GLU A 665 18.23 7.32 -20.73
C GLU A 665 17.28 8.39 -21.29
N ASN A 666 15.97 8.14 -21.31
CA ASN A 666 14.95 9.10 -21.77
C ASN A 666 14.54 10.13 -20.70
N CYS A 667 15.37 10.33 -19.68
CA CYS A 667 15.14 11.33 -18.64
C CYS A 667 14.91 12.71 -19.25
N VAL A 668 13.81 13.38 -18.86
CA VAL A 668 13.48 14.73 -19.37
C VAL A 668 14.61 15.75 -19.10
N CYS A 669 15.44 15.53 -18.08
CA CYS A 669 16.65 16.31 -17.82
C CYS A 669 17.69 16.30 -18.98
N ARG A 670 17.70 15.29 -19.86
CA ARG A 670 18.52 15.26 -21.09
C ARG A 670 17.90 16.04 -22.25
N LEU A 671 16.58 16.26 -22.25
CA LEU A 671 15.86 16.93 -23.35
C LEU A 671 15.97 18.46 -23.30
N ASN A 672 16.21 19.03 -22.11
CA ASN A 672 16.50 20.45 -21.96
C ASN A 672 17.91 20.79 -22.51
N LYS A 673 17.97 21.15 -23.80
CA LYS A 673 19.17 21.74 -24.43
C LYS A 673 19.44 23.20 -24.02
N SER A 674 18.70 23.75 -23.06
CA SER A 674 19.09 24.95 -22.32
C SER A 674 20.17 24.56 -21.29
N GLY A 675 21.31 25.25 -21.30
CA GLY A 675 22.51 24.82 -20.56
C GLY A 675 22.45 25.01 -19.03
N ARG A 676 21.49 24.38 -18.34
CA ARG A 676 21.33 24.40 -16.88
C ARG A 676 20.91 23.02 -16.35
N ILE A 677 21.33 22.72 -15.12
CA ILE A 677 21.14 21.45 -14.39
C ILE A 677 21.99 20.28 -14.95
N LYS A 678 23.09 19.98 -14.26
CA LYS A 678 23.68 18.63 -14.28
C LYS A 678 22.71 17.70 -13.54
N CYS A 679 22.10 16.73 -14.22
CA CYS A 679 21.29 15.70 -13.56
C CYS A 679 22.18 14.83 -12.64
N SER A 680 21.72 14.51 -11.44
CA SER A 680 22.46 13.65 -10.48
C SER A 680 22.72 12.25 -11.03
N ARG A 681 21.91 11.77 -11.99
CA ARG A 681 22.12 10.52 -12.75
C ARG A 681 23.50 10.41 -13.42
N VAL A 682 24.21 11.52 -13.68
CA VAL A 682 25.59 11.51 -14.25
C VAL A 682 26.66 11.02 -13.25
N ARG A 683 26.29 10.66 -12.02
CA ARG A 683 27.17 9.97 -11.04
C ARG A 683 26.83 8.49 -10.81
N PHE A 684 25.75 7.97 -11.41
CA PHE A 684 25.20 6.64 -11.13
C PHE A 684 24.83 5.91 -12.43
N ALA A 685 25.76 5.93 -13.39
CA ALA A 685 25.72 5.23 -14.68
C ALA A 685 27.12 4.66 -14.95
#